data_AF-K2MQ74-F1
#
_entry.id   AF-K2MQ74-F1
#
_cell.length_a   1.000
_cell.length_b   1.000
_cell.length_c   1.000
_cell.angle_alpha   90.00
_cell.angle_beta   90.00
_cell.angle_gamma   90.00
#
_symmetry.space_group_name_H-M   'P 1'
#
loop_
_entity.id
_entity.type
_entity.pdbx_description
1 polymer ?
#
loop_
_entity_poly.entity_id
_entity_poly.type
_entity_poly.pdbx_seq_one_letter_code
_entity_poly.pdbx_strand_id
1 'polypeptide(L)'
;MPHALVNMTNVTSLEGTIVMHGAMPLNSSVLLANSTLRATVGGSQYVPTTPGHEGFWYGPALVLDGVRLLSTRFVMTRSTLVCGGESCAAILVERGLGMNLSSFFYMDNCAVRSQTHVMYAFASVLRVSGGSVFSIQNSSWIAPSIDFYRGACVFNGVAVDGGSVLQVLSSTFRLGFAMLVAATLTVTGGSWLVHRDNEFRTAYVVYVVKEKGVIFRDQSVWSIIHNSFTCGSYSSTVCMTNFWSAQDDEHPIIYGVCNELRGSPVTNYGEELHIGVSVKALDCGACTVDTVCFAARTSSISGCECVCAAGGHGDTCLPAAVPEGLGPLPLPDANDTEVRCVHGGSISSVDDPDPGVRGLCFVNVTFTAAIVLDLSYFDAPQQTLNITLLQCVLMGLSIRGSGARVHVSVVFSMLDSGDLEFRGDFGASSQLLVAGSGITTNLSYAIQCLIFCLGANSTLQLLGNLIEGKNYAVYFPIGVVDGGGIVVKGNTMRGVEEGVPLESAVLFESAVVKNGGYFDVENNTMNAVNGICFYEDTVVSSAGLLRVADCNFAGSTEVFESALVSFEGWVAFEGGAQWRVEGNSVSAASVLIISHSQYKFQLSGRGTTVVLAHNRQVDDVCPFAEMAPSNTIVDSPAQFLVGCNLQGGEEVSYAGLFPEEVLLFGCGTCNDDAACYMPGTESVDRGSCSCSCKDGWHGASCLPVEVPDTVVPLLPERAVDCDTSCVVNQTLTNLKLNMWKTHHCYVGVTFSGVGAVLTFFLNSMPLHLPINITLTGCTFREGAAVQ
;
A
#
# COMPACT_ATOMS: atom_id res chain seq x y z
N MET A 1 -35.21 17.92 28.46
CA MET A 1 -34.27 16.83 28.76
C MET A 1 -32.99 17.44 29.31
N PRO A 2 -32.35 16.85 30.33
CA PRO A 2 -31.04 17.29 30.80
C PRO A 2 -29.98 17.13 29.69
N HIS A 3 -28.90 17.88 29.77
CA HIS A 3 -27.80 17.74 28.81
C HIS A 3 -27.13 16.36 28.98
N ALA A 4 -26.67 15.79 27.87
CA ALA A 4 -25.93 14.53 27.83
C ALA A 4 -24.45 14.80 27.56
N LEU A 5 -23.58 14.17 28.34
CA LEU A 5 -22.14 14.11 28.12
C LEU A 5 -21.79 12.68 27.70
N VAL A 6 -21.41 12.50 26.44
CA VAL A 6 -20.97 11.21 25.88
C VAL A 6 -19.49 11.35 25.54
N ASN A 7 -18.64 10.54 26.17
CA ASN A 7 -17.20 10.57 25.96
C ASN A 7 -16.67 9.18 25.61
N MET A 8 -16.20 9.02 24.39
CA MET A 8 -15.60 7.81 23.84
C MET A 8 -14.14 8.11 23.54
N THR A 9 -13.23 7.51 24.30
CA THR A 9 -11.78 7.73 24.15
C THR A 9 -11.04 6.41 24.04
N ASN A 10 -10.02 6.33 23.19
CA ASN A 10 -9.26 5.09 22.97
C ASN A 10 -10.16 3.89 22.62
N VAL A 11 -11.27 4.11 21.92
CA VAL A 11 -12.20 3.04 21.54
C VAL A 11 -11.66 2.33 20.31
N THR A 12 -11.66 1.00 20.33
CA THR A 12 -11.36 0.16 19.17
C THR A 12 -12.64 -0.51 18.72
N SER A 13 -13.08 -0.33 17.48
CA SER A 13 -14.20 -1.08 16.90
C SER A 13 -13.69 -1.91 15.73
N LEU A 14 -13.96 -3.21 15.73
CA LEU A 14 -13.58 -4.18 14.69
C LEU A 14 -14.86 -4.89 14.23
N GLU A 15 -15.47 -4.42 13.14
CA GLU A 15 -16.80 -4.88 12.71
C GLU A 15 -17.93 -4.50 13.69
N GLY A 16 -17.71 -3.51 14.55
CA GLY A 16 -18.74 -2.92 15.39
C GLY A 16 -19.20 -1.57 14.87
N THR A 17 -20.44 -1.18 15.20
CA THR A 17 -21.05 0.07 14.72
C THR A 17 -21.42 0.98 15.88
N ILE A 18 -21.00 2.25 15.78
CA ILE A 18 -21.48 3.33 16.66
C ILE A 18 -22.65 4.00 15.96
N VAL A 19 -23.81 4.08 16.60
CA VAL A 19 -25.02 4.70 16.05
C VAL A 19 -25.42 5.88 16.93
N MET A 20 -25.71 7.02 16.34
CA MET A 20 -26.44 8.10 17.01
C MET A 20 -27.75 8.34 16.29
N HIS A 21 -28.83 8.30 17.05
CA HIS A 21 -30.17 8.41 16.52
C HIS A 21 -30.93 9.60 17.13
N GLY A 22 -31.44 10.47 16.26
CA GLY A 22 -32.40 11.54 16.62
C GLY A 22 -31.78 12.82 17.18
N ALA A 23 -32.59 13.60 17.90
CA ALA A 23 -32.19 14.92 18.39
C ALA A 23 -31.45 14.83 19.72
N MET A 24 -30.25 15.40 19.78
CA MET A 24 -29.49 15.54 21.02
C MET A 24 -30.17 16.54 21.96
N PRO A 25 -30.17 16.29 23.28
CA PRO A 25 -30.63 17.29 24.24
C PRO A 25 -29.85 18.60 24.12
N LEU A 26 -30.50 19.72 24.44
CA LEU A 26 -29.87 21.04 24.43
C LEU A 26 -28.60 21.07 25.28
N ASN A 27 -27.54 21.74 24.80
CA ASN A 27 -26.26 21.90 25.50
C ASN A 27 -25.51 20.58 25.78
N SER A 28 -25.78 19.52 25.00
CA SER A 28 -25.06 18.24 25.11
C SER A 28 -23.66 18.29 24.50
N SER A 29 -22.83 17.31 24.86
CA SER A 29 -21.49 17.12 24.30
C SER A 29 -21.27 15.65 23.96
N VAL A 30 -20.73 15.40 22.79
CA VAL A 30 -20.28 14.09 22.29
C VAL A 30 -18.83 14.23 21.86
N LEU A 31 -17.95 13.45 22.47
CA LEU A 31 -16.54 13.38 22.15
C LEU A 31 -16.20 11.95 21.73
N LEU A 32 -15.58 11.80 20.56
CA LEU A 32 -14.94 10.58 20.08
C LEU A 32 -13.47 10.90 19.81
N ALA A 33 -12.56 10.45 20.67
CA ALA A 33 -11.16 10.82 20.59
C ALA A 33 -10.22 9.62 20.60
N ASN A 34 -9.07 9.73 19.93
CA ASN A 34 -7.98 8.73 20.00
C ASN A 34 -8.45 7.30 19.65
N SER A 35 -9.44 7.15 18.79
CA SER A 35 -10.16 5.89 18.60
C SER A 35 -9.90 5.30 17.20
N THR A 36 -9.93 3.98 17.08
CA THR A 36 -9.79 3.26 15.80
C THR A 36 -11.07 2.50 15.53
N LEU A 37 -11.80 2.88 14.48
CA LEU A 37 -13.06 2.24 14.11
C LEU A 37 -12.92 1.58 12.74
N ARG A 38 -13.14 0.28 12.68
CA ARG A 38 -13.00 -0.54 11.49
C ARG A 38 -14.30 -1.29 11.23
N ALA A 39 -14.74 -1.28 9.98
CA ALA A 39 -15.91 -2.01 9.55
C ALA A 39 -15.75 -2.49 8.11
N THR A 40 -16.35 -3.64 7.80
CA THR A 40 -16.47 -4.19 6.45
C THR A 40 -17.92 -4.42 6.10
N VAL A 41 -18.22 -4.46 4.79
CA VAL A 41 -19.58 -4.76 4.31
C VAL A 41 -20.10 -6.12 4.80
N GLY A 42 -19.21 -7.10 5.00
CA GLY A 42 -19.58 -8.45 5.46
C GLY A 42 -19.66 -8.63 6.98
N GLY A 43 -18.92 -7.83 7.76
CA GLY A 43 -18.89 -7.95 9.23
C GLY A 43 -19.84 -7.01 9.97
N SER A 44 -20.15 -5.83 9.40
CA SER A 44 -21.13 -4.89 9.95
C SER A 44 -22.57 -5.41 9.84
N GLN A 45 -23.37 -5.20 10.88
CA GLN A 45 -24.78 -5.63 10.94
C GLN A 45 -25.77 -4.49 10.78
N TYR A 46 -25.30 -3.29 10.44
CA TYR A 46 -26.18 -2.17 10.22
C TYR A 46 -27.01 -2.36 8.94
N VAL A 47 -28.34 -2.37 9.09
CA VAL A 47 -29.28 -2.44 7.97
C VAL A 47 -29.87 -1.05 7.73
N PRO A 48 -29.61 -0.41 6.56
CA PRO A 48 -30.21 0.86 6.21
C PRO A 48 -31.73 0.79 6.24
N THR A 49 -32.36 1.84 6.77
CA THR A 49 -33.83 1.92 6.87
C THR A 49 -34.43 2.96 5.93
N THR A 50 -33.60 3.61 5.12
CA THR A 50 -34.04 4.56 4.09
C THR A 50 -34.87 3.85 3.01
N PRO A 51 -36.11 4.31 2.72
CA PRO A 51 -36.98 3.68 1.72
C PRO A 51 -36.30 3.55 0.35
N GLY A 52 -36.44 2.37 -0.28
CA GLY A 52 -35.84 2.06 -1.58
C GLY A 52 -34.35 1.72 -1.56
N HIS A 53 -33.70 1.81 -0.40
CA HIS A 53 -32.29 1.40 -0.20
C HIS A 53 -32.13 0.23 0.78
N GLU A 54 -33.26 -0.38 1.16
CA GLU A 54 -33.39 -1.49 2.13
C GLU A 54 -32.61 -2.76 1.71
N GLY A 55 -32.29 -2.92 0.43
CA GLY A 55 -31.52 -4.04 -0.11
C GLY A 55 -30.01 -3.84 -0.18
N PHE A 56 -29.49 -2.65 0.13
CA PHE A 56 -28.05 -2.38 0.08
C PHE A 56 -27.40 -2.61 1.45
N TRP A 57 -26.35 -3.41 1.49
CA TRP A 57 -25.56 -3.67 2.68
C TRP A 57 -24.36 -2.71 2.70
N TYR A 58 -24.27 -1.89 3.75
CA TYR A 58 -23.14 -1.00 3.99
C TYR A 58 -22.43 -1.43 5.27
N GLY A 59 -21.10 -1.24 5.30
CA GLY A 59 -20.28 -1.52 6.48
C GLY A 59 -19.89 -0.28 7.29
N PRO A 60 -20.80 0.50 7.90
CA PRO A 60 -20.42 1.72 8.59
C PRO A 60 -19.79 1.49 9.95
N ALA A 61 -18.71 2.24 10.20
CA ALA A 61 -18.11 2.37 11.52
C ALA A 61 -18.91 3.34 12.41
N LEU A 62 -19.46 4.41 11.80
CA LEU A 62 -20.31 5.40 12.47
C LEU A 62 -21.59 5.64 11.65
N VAL A 63 -22.74 5.65 12.33
CA VAL A 63 -24.04 5.96 11.74
C VAL A 63 -24.61 7.21 12.40
N LEU A 64 -24.94 8.21 11.60
CA LEU A 64 -25.65 9.42 11.99
C LEU A 64 -27.06 9.38 11.42
N ASP A 65 -28.03 9.08 12.26
CA ASP A 65 -29.38 8.81 11.80
C ASP A 65 -30.39 9.81 12.37
N GLY A 66 -30.81 10.76 11.52
CA GLY A 66 -31.70 11.86 11.89
C GLY A 66 -31.11 12.77 12.96
N VAL A 67 -29.78 12.86 13.02
CA VAL A 67 -29.05 13.55 14.08
C VAL A 67 -29.30 15.05 13.99
N ARG A 68 -29.81 15.62 15.09
CA ARG A 68 -29.98 17.07 15.25
C ARG A 68 -29.21 17.57 16.45
N LEU A 69 -28.21 18.40 16.19
CA LEU A 69 -27.41 19.09 17.18
C LEU A 69 -28.08 20.44 17.50
N LEU A 70 -28.38 20.67 18.78
CA LEU A 70 -29.10 21.84 19.29
C LEU A 70 -28.28 22.47 20.43
N SER A 71 -27.50 23.50 20.13
CA SER A 71 -26.40 23.97 20.99
C SER A 71 -25.51 22.80 21.45
N THR A 72 -25.35 21.79 20.59
CA THR A 72 -24.64 20.54 20.90
C THR A 72 -23.25 20.55 20.30
N ARG A 73 -22.33 19.96 21.05
CA ARG A 73 -20.92 19.80 20.70
C ARG A 73 -20.71 18.38 20.21
N PHE A 74 -20.36 18.19 18.95
CA PHE A 74 -19.90 16.90 18.44
C PHE A 74 -18.45 17.06 17.98
N VAL A 75 -17.53 16.36 18.63
CA VAL A 75 -16.10 16.42 18.31
C VAL A 75 -15.59 15.01 18.10
N MET A 76 -15.12 14.73 16.89
CA MET A 76 -14.31 13.57 16.57
C MET A 76 -12.87 14.06 16.38
N THR A 77 -11.91 13.52 17.14
CA THR A 77 -10.52 13.97 17.04
C THR A 77 -9.50 12.85 17.18
N ARG A 78 -8.33 12.96 16.53
CA ARG A 78 -7.22 12.00 16.65
C ARG A 78 -7.67 10.55 16.41
N SER A 79 -8.62 10.33 15.51
CA SER A 79 -9.28 9.04 15.35
C SER A 79 -9.13 8.52 13.93
N THR A 80 -9.03 7.20 13.81
CA THR A 80 -8.85 6.49 12.55
C THR A 80 -10.13 5.74 12.22
N LEU A 81 -10.67 5.92 11.01
CA LEU A 81 -11.83 5.19 10.51
C LEU A 81 -11.42 4.40 9.27
N VAL A 82 -11.66 3.09 9.25
CA VAL A 82 -11.32 2.20 8.12
C VAL A 82 -12.56 1.44 7.68
N CYS A 83 -12.86 1.50 6.39
CA CYS A 83 -14.05 0.88 5.79
C CYS A 83 -13.67 0.05 4.56
N GLY A 84 -13.85 -1.27 4.64
CA GLY A 84 -13.55 -2.22 3.55
C GLY A 84 -14.80 -2.82 2.87
N GLY A 85 -14.74 -3.03 1.56
CA GLY A 85 -15.78 -3.66 0.74
C GLY A 85 -16.35 -2.72 -0.33
N GLU A 86 -16.90 -3.30 -1.41
CA GLU A 86 -17.34 -2.57 -2.61
C GLU A 86 -18.38 -1.46 -2.35
N SER A 87 -19.17 -1.60 -1.28
CA SER A 87 -20.21 -0.64 -0.86
C SER A 87 -19.93 -0.05 0.52
N CYS A 88 -18.67 0.17 0.88
CA CYS A 88 -18.33 0.66 2.23
C CYS A 88 -18.47 2.18 2.37
N ALA A 89 -19.11 2.64 3.44
CA ALA A 89 -19.18 4.04 3.84
C ALA A 89 -18.74 4.16 5.31
N ALA A 90 -17.60 4.81 5.58
CA ALA A 90 -17.06 4.86 6.95
C ALA A 90 -18.03 5.54 7.93
N ILE A 91 -18.67 6.61 7.45
CA ILE A 91 -19.78 7.30 8.12
C ILE A 91 -21.01 7.20 7.23
N LEU A 92 -22.11 6.65 7.74
CA LEU A 92 -23.39 6.59 7.04
C LEU A 92 -24.36 7.62 7.64
N VAL A 93 -25.01 8.41 6.79
CA VAL A 93 -25.97 9.43 7.23
C VAL A 93 -27.37 9.13 6.71
N GLU A 94 -28.26 8.75 7.63
CA GLU A 94 -29.68 8.51 7.35
C GLU A 94 -30.54 9.66 7.89
N ARG A 95 -31.68 9.93 7.23
CA ARG A 95 -32.70 10.91 7.69
C ARG A 95 -32.17 12.34 7.99
N GLY A 96 -31.01 12.72 7.45
CA GLY A 96 -30.44 14.06 7.58
C GLY A 96 -29.48 14.26 8.76
N LEU A 97 -28.56 15.22 8.59
CA LEU A 97 -27.65 15.71 9.63
C LEU A 97 -27.86 17.23 9.77
N GLY A 98 -28.34 17.66 10.93
CA GLY A 98 -28.75 19.04 11.18
C GLY A 98 -28.06 19.67 12.38
N MET A 99 -27.65 20.92 12.23
CA MET A 99 -26.96 21.69 13.28
C MET A 99 -27.66 23.05 13.42
N ASN A 100 -28.05 23.40 14.64
CA ASN A 100 -28.75 24.64 14.93
C ASN A 100 -28.39 25.19 16.32
N LEU A 101 -28.67 26.47 16.57
CA LEU A 101 -28.46 27.15 17.85
C LEU A 101 -27.00 27.15 18.30
N SER A 102 -26.08 27.60 17.43
CA SER A 102 -24.64 27.62 17.68
C SER A 102 -24.05 26.24 18.03
N SER A 103 -24.52 25.21 17.34
CA SER A 103 -23.97 23.85 17.45
C SER A 103 -22.66 23.73 16.67
N PHE A 104 -21.89 22.69 16.98
CA PHE A 104 -20.69 22.41 16.22
C PHE A 104 -20.44 20.92 16.03
N PHE A 105 -19.94 20.59 14.84
CA PHE A 105 -19.48 19.27 14.43
C PHE A 105 -18.05 19.46 13.93
N TYR A 106 -17.09 18.90 14.67
CA TYR A 106 -15.67 18.96 14.34
C TYR A 106 -15.15 17.56 14.08
N MET A 107 -14.39 17.44 13.01
CA MET A 107 -13.58 16.28 12.69
C MET A 107 -12.14 16.77 12.52
N ASP A 108 -11.32 16.54 13.55
CA ASP A 108 -10.00 17.16 13.71
C ASP A 108 -8.92 16.11 13.87
N ASN A 109 -7.85 16.16 13.07
CA ASN A 109 -6.78 15.16 13.15
C ASN A 109 -7.30 13.72 12.96
N CYS A 110 -8.27 13.54 12.06
CA CYS A 110 -8.84 12.23 11.76
C CYS A 110 -8.24 11.66 10.48
N ALA A 111 -7.91 10.37 10.49
CA ALA A 111 -7.49 9.63 9.32
C ALA A 111 -8.64 8.71 8.87
N VAL A 112 -9.21 8.94 7.69
CA VAL A 112 -10.31 8.09 7.18
C VAL A 112 -9.91 7.43 5.89
N ARG A 113 -10.06 6.11 5.87
CA ARG A 113 -9.81 5.27 4.72
C ARG A 113 -11.06 4.49 4.39
N SER A 114 -11.54 4.62 3.16
CA SER A 114 -12.73 3.90 2.71
C SER A 114 -12.59 3.48 1.26
N GLN A 115 -13.02 2.26 0.93
CA GLN A 115 -13.00 1.79 -0.45
C GLN A 115 -13.94 2.59 -1.37
N THR A 116 -15.05 3.10 -0.82
CA THR A 116 -16.10 3.75 -1.63
C THR A 116 -16.38 5.18 -1.18
N HIS A 117 -16.87 5.38 0.05
CA HIS A 117 -17.28 6.70 0.55
C HIS A 117 -16.74 6.94 1.97
N VAL A 118 -16.30 8.15 2.27
CA VAL A 118 -15.96 8.56 3.65
C VAL A 118 -17.25 8.81 4.43
N MET A 119 -18.14 9.64 3.89
CA MET A 119 -19.44 9.97 4.45
C MET A 119 -20.51 9.84 3.35
N TYR A 120 -21.43 8.89 3.48
CA TYR A 120 -22.44 8.63 2.47
C TYR A 120 -23.85 8.87 2.98
N ALA A 121 -24.64 9.61 2.21
CA ALA A 121 -26.03 9.94 2.53
C ALA A 121 -26.93 9.70 1.31
N PHE A 122 -27.79 8.66 1.38
CA PHE A 122 -28.65 8.21 0.27
C PHE A 122 -29.55 9.31 -0.33
N ALA A 123 -30.27 10.01 0.54
CA ALA A 123 -31.22 11.08 0.18
C ALA A 123 -31.22 12.21 1.22
N SER A 124 -30.26 12.17 2.13
CA SER A 124 -30.19 13.04 3.31
C SER A 124 -29.57 14.40 2.95
N VAL A 125 -29.96 15.41 3.73
CA VAL A 125 -29.44 16.78 3.60
C VAL A 125 -28.53 17.08 4.79
N LEU A 126 -27.40 17.73 4.52
CA LEU A 126 -26.59 18.40 5.53
C LEU A 126 -27.10 19.83 5.70
N ARG A 127 -27.52 20.21 6.92
CA ARG A 127 -28.00 21.55 7.23
C ARG A 127 -27.24 22.16 8.40
N VAL A 128 -26.50 23.24 8.13
CA VAL A 128 -25.76 24.01 9.13
C VAL A 128 -26.42 25.38 9.28
N SER A 129 -27.05 25.64 10.41
CA SER A 129 -27.94 26.80 10.61
C SER A 129 -27.77 27.47 11.97
N GLY A 130 -28.27 28.70 12.10
CA GLY A 130 -28.36 29.39 13.39
C GLY A 130 -27.01 29.63 14.08
N GLY A 131 -26.02 30.11 13.33
CA GLY A 131 -24.66 30.38 13.82
C GLY A 131 -23.86 29.12 14.16
N SER A 132 -24.14 28.00 13.51
CA SER A 132 -23.47 26.71 13.76
C SER A 132 -22.22 26.53 12.88
N VAL A 133 -21.35 25.59 13.25
CA VAL A 133 -20.08 25.32 12.54
C VAL A 133 -19.91 23.85 12.24
N PHE A 134 -19.76 23.49 10.97
CA PHE A 134 -19.27 22.18 10.53
C PHE A 134 -17.82 22.33 10.05
N SER A 135 -16.90 21.62 10.68
CA SER A 135 -15.46 21.75 10.44
C SER A 135 -14.82 20.38 10.21
N ILE A 136 -14.09 20.25 9.09
CA ILE A 136 -13.11 19.19 8.88
C ILE A 136 -11.74 19.86 8.87
N GLN A 137 -10.85 19.41 9.74
CA GLN A 137 -9.55 20.06 9.88
C GLN A 137 -8.44 19.08 10.23
N ASN A 138 -7.20 19.38 9.82
CA ASN A 138 -6.01 18.56 10.10
C ASN A 138 -6.18 17.08 9.72
N SER A 139 -7.06 16.75 8.79
CA SER A 139 -7.52 15.37 8.55
C SER A 139 -6.93 14.81 7.25
N SER A 140 -6.80 13.49 7.18
CA SER A 140 -6.34 12.79 5.98
C SER A 140 -7.38 11.78 5.50
N TRP A 141 -7.89 11.95 4.28
CA TRP A 141 -8.91 11.08 3.71
C TRP A 141 -8.42 10.37 2.46
N ILE A 142 -8.62 9.05 2.41
CA ILE A 142 -8.24 8.18 1.30
C ILE A 142 -9.48 7.42 0.84
N ALA A 143 -9.90 7.66 -0.40
CA ALA A 143 -10.99 6.94 -1.06
C ALA A 143 -10.73 6.77 -2.57
N PRO A 144 -9.99 5.73 -2.98
CA PRO A 144 -9.48 5.56 -4.34
C PRO A 144 -10.51 4.98 -5.33
N SER A 145 -11.81 5.09 -5.05
CA SER A 145 -12.87 4.54 -5.92
C SER A 145 -12.67 4.91 -7.40
N ILE A 146 -12.67 3.89 -8.27
CA ILE A 146 -12.55 4.06 -9.73
C ILE A 146 -13.86 4.48 -10.41
N ASP A 147 -14.98 4.41 -9.69
CA ASP A 147 -16.30 4.75 -10.22
C ASP A 147 -16.50 6.27 -10.30
N PHE A 148 -16.76 6.76 -11.52
CA PHE A 148 -17.25 8.12 -11.76
C PHE A 148 -18.52 8.40 -10.93
N TYR A 149 -18.64 9.60 -10.38
CA TYR A 149 -19.75 10.06 -9.51
C TYR A 149 -19.77 9.56 -8.05
N ARG A 150 -18.76 8.80 -7.59
CA ARG A 150 -18.64 8.45 -6.16
C ARG A 150 -17.72 9.42 -5.41
N GLY A 151 -18.28 10.20 -4.48
CA GLY A 151 -17.52 11.18 -3.69
C GLY A 151 -17.10 10.69 -2.31
N ALA A 152 -16.13 11.35 -1.69
CA ALA A 152 -15.80 11.11 -0.29
C ALA A 152 -16.99 11.46 0.61
N CYS A 153 -17.59 12.63 0.44
CA CYS A 153 -18.84 13.04 1.07
C CYS A 153 -19.95 13.14 0.03
N VAL A 154 -21.05 12.39 0.20
CA VAL A 154 -22.19 12.43 -0.72
C VAL A 154 -23.46 12.81 0.03
N PHE A 155 -24.12 13.88 -0.40
CA PHE A 155 -25.40 14.34 0.14
C PHE A 155 -26.40 14.64 -0.98
N ASN A 156 -27.70 14.55 -0.70
CA ASN A 156 -28.71 15.03 -1.65
C ASN A 156 -28.69 16.57 -1.71
N GLY A 157 -28.44 17.23 -0.58
CA GLY A 157 -28.26 18.68 -0.55
C GLY A 157 -27.41 19.13 0.63
N VAL A 158 -26.72 20.25 0.44
CA VAL A 158 -25.95 20.93 1.48
C VAL A 158 -26.48 22.35 1.62
N ALA A 159 -26.91 22.73 2.82
CA ALA A 159 -27.43 24.06 3.12
C ALA A 159 -26.70 24.67 4.32
N VAL A 160 -26.13 25.85 4.13
CA VAL A 160 -25.47 26.65 5.17
C VAL A 160 -26.18 28.00 5.26
N ASP A 161 -26.85 28.27 6.38
CA ASP A 161 -27.67 29.47 6.56
C ASP A 161 -27.53 30.13 7.95
N GLY A 162 -28.05 31.35 8.09
CA GLY A 162 -28.17 32.03 9.38
C GLY A 162 -26.83 32.34 10.04
N GLY A 163 -25.86 32.85 9.28
CA GLY A 163 -24.52 33.21 9.75
C GLY A 163 -23.72 31.99 10.21
N SER A 164 -23.87 30.86 9.54
CA SER A 164 -23.20 29.60 9.86
C SER A 164 -21.96 29.37 9.00
N VAL A 165 -21.12 28.42 9.39
CA VAL A 165 -19.85 28.12 8.71
C VAL A 165 -19.73 26.65 8.36
N LEU A 166 -19.33 26.38 7.12
CA LEU A 166 -18.85 25.07 6.65
C LEU A 166 -17.40 25.25 6.21
N GLN A 167 -16.45 24.60 6.88
CA GLN A 167 -15.02 24.77 6.62
C GLN A 167 -14.26 23.45 6.49
N VAL A 168 -13.29 23.45 5.58
CA VAL A 168 -12.31 22.38 5.37
C VAL A 168 -10.91 22.99 5.41
N LEU A 169 -10.12 22.62 6.41
CA LEU A 169 -8.87 23.30 6.76
C LEU A 169 -7.69 22.30 6.86
N SER A 170 -6.50 22.68 6.40
CA SER A 170 -5.24 21.97 6.73
C SER A 170 -5.29 20.46 6.52
N SER A 171 -6.02 19.97 5.52
CA SER A 171 -6.35 18.55 5.34
C SER A 171 -5.85 18.02 4.00
N THR A 172 -5.57 16.72 3.95
CA THR A 172 -5.07 16.02 2.75
C THR A 172 -6.12 15.04 2.24
N PHE A 173 -6.48 15.14 0.96
CA PHE A 173 -7.53 14.32 0.35
C PHE A 173 -6.97 13.56 -0.86
N ARG A 174 -6.92 12.23 -0.79
CA ARG A 174 -6.55 11.33 -1.90
C ARG A 174 -7.77 10.55 -2.37
N LEU A 175 -8.50 11.11 -3.33
CA LEU A 175 -9.84 10.67 -3.70
C LEU A 175 -9.94 10.36 -5.20
N GLY A 176 -10.79 9.41 -5.56
CA GLY A 176 -11.02 9.02 -6.95
C GLY A 176 -11.75 10.10 -7.77
N PHE A 177 -12.85 10.65 -7.25
CA PHE A 177 -13.72 11.55 -8.00
C PHE A 177 -13.96 12.92 -7.33
N ALA A 178 -14.67 12.99 -6.20
CA ALA A 178 -14.93 14.28 -5.53
C ALA A 178 -14.74 14.26 -4.01
N MET A 179 -14.36 15.39 -3.40
CA MET A 179 -14.42 15.53 -1.93
C MET A 179 -15.87 15.64 -1.45
N LEU A 180 -16.66 16.55 -2.03
CA LEU A 180 -18.08 16.71 -1.76
C LEU A 180 -18.89 16.54 -3.04
N VAL A 181 -19.88 15.65 -3.03
CA VAL A 181 -20.91 15.50 -4.07
C VAL A 181 -22.25 15.89 -3.47
N ALA A 182 -22.93 16.85 -4.09
CA ALA A 182 -24.26 17.29 -3.68
C ALA A 182 -25.20 17.47 -4.87
N ALA A 183 -26.50 17.19 -4.75
CA ALA A 183 -27.44 17.57 -5.82
C ALA A 183 -27.68 19.09 -5.84
N THR A 184 -27.64 19.74 -4.67
CA THR A 184 -27.74 21.20 -4.51
C THR A 184 -26.81 21.70 -3.40
N LEU A 185 -26.20 22.86 -3.60
CA LEU A 185 -25.39 23.57 -2.62
C LEU A 185 -25.99 24.97 -2.39
N THR A 186 -26.39 25.29 -1.17
CA THR A 186 -27.02 26.58 -0.82
C THR A 186 -26.28 27.22 0.35
N VAL A 187 -25.79 28.44 0.15
CA VAL A 187 -25.09 29.22 1.18
C VAL A 187 -25.73 30.62 1.24
N THR A 188 -26.47 30.89 2.32
CA THR A 188 -27.30 32.12 2.48
C THR A 188 -27.22 32.70 3.89
N GLY A 189 -27.90 33.83 4.12
CA GLY A 189 -27.97 34.49 5.43
C GLY A 189 -26.62 34.90 6.02
N GLY A 190 -25.69 35.42 5.21
CA GLY A 190 -24.35 35.84 5.65
C GLY A 190 -23.47 34.68 6.11
N SER A 191 -23.64 33.49 5.52
CA SER A 191 -22.89 32.29 5.88
C SER A 191 -21.56 32.19 5.13
N TRP A 192 -20.68 31.28 5.57
CA TRP A 192 -19.32 31.18 5.06
C TRP A 192 -18.95 29.73 4.70
N LEU A 193 -18.52 29.53 3.45
CA LEU A 193 -17.93 28.28 2.96
C LEU A 193 -16.43 28.48 2.78
N VAL A 194 -15.60 27.62 3.38
CA VAL A 194 -14.15 27.81 3.42
C VAL A 194 -13.40 26.54 3.03
N HIS A 195 -12.45 26.67 2.11
CA HIS A 195 -11.42 25.67 1.85
C HIS A 195 -10.07 26.36 2.01
N ARG A 196 -9.30 25.96 3.02
CA ARG A 196 -8.04 26.61 3.37
C ARG A 196 -6.91 25.62 3.68
N ASP A 197 -5.70 25.89 3.19
CA ASP A 197 -4.48 25.13 3.53
C ASP A 197 -4.60 23.61 3.22
N ASN A 198 -5.41 23.21 2.24
CA ASN A 198 -5.62 21.79 1.92
C ASN A 198 -4.76 21.30 0.75
N GLU A 199 -4.46 20.00 0.76
CA GLU A 199 -3.93 19.29 -0.40
C GLU A 199 -5.03 18.39 -1.00
N PHE A 200 -5.48 18.72 -2.20
CA PHE A 200 -6.50 18.00 -2.94
C PHE A 200 -5.87 17.17 -4.07
N ARG A 201 -5.84 15.86 -3.92
CA ARG A 201 -5.58 14.85 -4.97
C ARG A 201 -6.91 14.19 -5.36
N THR A 202 -7.69 14.88 -6.18
CA THR A 202 -9.07 14.49 -6.55
C THR A 202 -9.47 15.13 -7.87
N ALA A 203 -10.47 14.58 -8.57
CA ALA A 203 -10.96 15.19 -9.80
C ALA A 203 -11.75 16.49 -9.55
N TYR A 204 -12.58 16.50 -8.51
CA TYR A 204 -13.34 17.65 -8.06
C TYR A 204 -13.20 17.84 -6.54
N VAL A 205 -13.18 19.09 -6.06
CA VAL A 205 -13.36 19.34 -4.62
C VAL A 205 -14.84 19.37 -4.29
N VAL A 206 -15.63 20.13 -5.04
CA VAL A 206 -17.09 20.22 -4.89
C VAL A 206 -17.76 19.88 -6.22
N TYR A 207 -18.52 18.79 -6.26
CA TYR A 207 -19.27 18.38 -7.44
C TYR A 207 -20.77 18.56 -7.20
N VAL A 208 -21.41 19.43 -7.97
CA VAL A 208 -22.85 19.71 -7.87
C VAL A 208 -23.59 19.12 -9.07
N VAL A 209 -24.48 18.16 -8.82
CA VAL A 209 -25.13 17.37 -9.88
C VAL A 209 -26.06 18.22 -10.74
N LYS A 210 -26.80 19.16 -10.14
CA LYS A 210 -27.71 20.03 -10.90
C LYS A 210 -26.96 21.26 -11.42
N GLU A 211 -27.07 21.51 -12.72
CA GLU A 211 -26.43 22.65 -13.39
C GLU A 211 -26.75 24.02 -12.75
N LYS A 212 -27.99 24.18 -12.26
CA LYS A 212 -28.46 25.36 -11.51
C LYS A 212 -28.64 25.07 -10.02
N GLY A 213 -27.80 24.17 -9.49
CA GLY A 213 -27.90 23.63 -8.12
C GLY A 213 -27.15 24.43 -7.07
N VAL A 214 -26.36 25.42 -7.47
CA VAL A 214 -25.56 26.27 -6.57
C VAL A 214 -26.30 27.59 -6.34
N ILE A 215 -26.50 27.96 -5.07
CA ILE A 215 -27.18 29.19 -4.65
C ILE A 215 -26.32 29.90 -3.60
N PHE A 216 -25.87 31.11 -3.90
CA PHE A 216 -25.14 32.00 -2.96
C PHE A 216 -25.84 33.36 -2.88
N ARG A 217 -26.32 33.73 -1.68
CA ARG A 217 -27.09 34.97 -1.46
C ARG A 217 -26.79 35.62 -0.12
N ASP A 218 -27.39 36.79 0.12
CA ASP A 218 -27.39 37.52 1.40
C ASP A 218 -25.98 37.78 1.95
N GLN A 219 -25.07 38.24 1.09
CA GLN A 219 -23.66 38.51 1.45
C GLN A 219 -22.90 37.28 1.98
N SER A 220 -23.32 36.08 1.61
CA SER A 220 -22.58 34.86 1.92
C SER A 220 -21.32 34.73 1.07
N VAL A 221 -20.28 34.14 1.64
CA VAL A 221 -18.93 34.14 1.07
C VAL A 221 -18.41 32.72 0.85
N TRP A 222 -17.72 32.49 -0.26
CA TRP A 222 -16.89 31.31 -0.48
C TRP A 222 -15.41 31.70 -0.56
N SER A 223 -14.61 31.28 0.41
CA SER A 223 -13.17 31.51 0.43
C SER A 223 -12.39 30.25 0.04
N ILE A 224 -11.51 30.38 -0.95
CA ILE A 224 -10.60 29.32 -1.44
C ILE A 224 -9.17 29.85 -1.29
N ILE A 225 -8.44 29.39 -0.28
CA ILE A 225 -7.21 30.03 0.20
C ILE A 225 -6.09 29.00 0.38
N HIS A 226 -4.89 29.22 -0.15
CA HIS A 226 -3.70 28.37 0.12
C HIS A 226 -3.91 26.86 -0.11
N ASN A 227 -4.73 26.48 -1.08
CA ASN A 227 -4.93 25.05 -1.39
C ASN A 227 -4.01 24.63 -2.54
N SER A 228 -3.51 23.39 -2.45
CA SER A 228 -2.78 22.72 -3.52
C SER A 228 -3.68 21.69 -4.20
N PHE A 229 -3.79 21.78 -5.52
CA PHE A 229 -4.61 20.93 -6.37
C PHE A 229 -3.69 20.08 -7.25
N THR A 230 -3.70 18.76 -7.07
CA THR A 230 -2.83 17.81 -7.80
C THR A 230 -3.65 16.66 -8.37
N CYS A 231 -3.08 15.92 -9.33
CA CYS A 231 -3.78 14.81 -9.99
C CYS A 231 -4.08 13.68 -8.99
N GLY A 232 -5.31 13.17 -9.03
CA GLY A 232 -5.71 11.98 -8.27
C GLY A 232 -5.20 10.69 -8.92
N SER A 233 -5.27 9.57 -8.20
CA SER A 233 -4.71 8.27 -8.61
C SER A 233 -5.24 7.74 -9.96
N TYR A 234 -6.41 8.21 -10.42
CA TYR A 234 -7.08 7.70 -11.62
C TYR A 234 -7.58 8.79 -12.58
N SER A 235 -7.32 10.07 -12.28
CA SER A 235 -7.78 11.18 -13.11
C SER A 235 -6.68 12.22 -13.29
N SER A 236 -6.41 12.53 -14.55
CA SER A 236 -5.58 13.66 -14.96
C SER A 236 -6.33 14.99 -14.96
N THR A 237 -7.58 15.03 -14.48
CA THR A 237 -8.37 16.26 -14.34
C THR A 237 -8.44 16.62 -12.87
N VAL A 238 -8.29 17.90 -12.53
CA VAL A 238 -8.45 18.41 -11.16
C VAL A 238 -9.08 19.79 -11.22
N CYS A 239 -10.22 19.96 -10.56
CA CYS A 239 -11.01 21.19 -10.55
C CYS A 239 -11.53 21.49 -9.14
N MET A 240 -11.77 22.76 -8.82
CA MET A 240 -12.48 23.11 -7.59
C MET A 240 -13.93 22.65 -7.67
N THR A 241 -14.57 22.86 -8.82
CA THR A 241 -15.97 22.51 -9.05
C THR A 241 -16.20 22.01 -10.47
N ASN A 242 -17.33 21.34 -10.72
CA ASN A 242 -17.83 21.14 -12.07
C ASN A 242 -18.48 22.42 -12.62
N PHE A 243 -18.71 22.47 -13.92
CA PHE A 243 -19.35 23.63 -14.57
C PHE A 243 -20.79 23.80 -14.06
N TRP A 244 -21.09 24.98 -13.51
CA TRP A 244 -22.44 25.38 -13.10
C TRP A 244 -22.68 26.84 -13.52
N SER A 245 -23.93 27.18 -13.79
CA SER A 245 -24.35 28.54 -14.13
C SER A 245 -24.98 29.20 -12.92
N ALA A 246 -24.46 30.37 -12.51
CA ALA A 246 -25.18 31.24 -11.60
C ALA A 246 -26.50 31.66 -12.24
N GLN A 247 -27.57 31.76 -11.44
CA GLN A 247 -28.81 32.36 -11.92
C GLN A 247 -28.63 33.87 -12.12
N ASP A 248 -29.38 34.48 -13.03
CA ASP A 248 -29.23 35.89 -13.42
C ASP A 248 -29.34 36.88 -12.24
N ASP A 249 -30.04 36.50 -11.17
CA ASP A 249 -30.21 37.31 -9.94
C ASP A 249 -29.13 37.06 -8.87
N GLU A 250 -28.19 36.13 -9.10
CA GLU A 250 -27.23 35.67 -8.10
C GLU A 250 -25.82 36.25 -8.31
N HIS A 251 -25.29 36.88 -7.27
CA HIS A 251 -23.98 37.51 -7.26
C HIS A 251 -23.11 36.87 -6.17
N PRO A 252 -22.57 35.66 -6.41
CA PRO A 252 -21.75 34.96 -5.42
C PRO A 252 -20.49 35.77 -5.10
N ILE A 253 -20.17 35.90 -3.81
CA ILE A 253 -18.93 36.52 -3.36
C ILE A 253 -17.90 35.40 -3.17
N ILE A 254 -16.99 35.23 -4.14
CA ILE A 254 -15.96 34.20 -4.12
C ILE A 254 -14.57 34.84 -4.09
N TYR A 255 -13.73 34.40 -3.16
CA TYR A 255 -12.35 34.82 -3.03
C TYR A 255 -11.40 33.67 -3.31
N GLY A 256 -10.39 33.94 -4.13
CA GLY A 256 -9.28 33.02 -4.42
C GLY A 256 -7.96 33.65 -4.00
N VAL A 257 -7.21 33.01 -3.10
CA VAL A 257 -5.93 33.56 -2.60
C VAL A 257 -4.88 32.47 -2.58
N CYS A 258 -3.77 32.69 -3.29
CA CYS A 258 -2.57 31.85 -3.22
C CYS A 258 -2.81 30.34 -3.37
N ASN A 259 -3.67 29.93 -4.30
CA ASN A 259 -3.89 28.51 -4.60
C ASN A 259 -2.89 28.04 -5.67
N GLU A 260 -2.54 26.77 -5.62
CA GLU A 260 -1.61 26.13 -6.56
C GLU A 260 -2.31 24.99 -7.29
N LEU A 261 -2.15 24.94 -8.61
CA LEU A 261 -2.57 23.85 -9.47
C LEU A 261 -1.33 23.17 -10.05
N ARG A 262 -1.09 21.91 -9.69
CA ARG A 262 0.05 21.08 -10.12
C ARG A 262 1.40 21.77 -9.86
N GLY A 263 1.53 22.40 -8.69
CA GLY A 263 2.73 23.13 -8.29
C GLY A 263 2.93 24.48 -9.00
N SER A 264 1.93 24.96 -9.76
CA SER A 264 1.93 26.30 -10.37
C SER A 264 0.86 27.18 -9.74
N PRO A 265 1.09 28.48 -9.48
CA PRO A 265 0.07 29.37 -8.94
C PRO A 265 -1.16 29.48 -9.87
N VAL A 266 -2.36 29.43 -9.29
CA VAL A 266 -3.63 29.61 -10.02
C VAL A 266 -3.81 31.08 -10.36
N THR A 267 -3.92 31.39 -11.64
CA THR A 267 -4.11 32.76 -12.14
C THR A 267 -5.48 32.98 -12.75
N ASN A 268 -6.12 31.92 -13.26
CA ASN A 268 -7.45 31.98 -13.87
C ASN A 268 -8.37 30.90 -13.28
N TYR A 269 -9.08 31.23 -12.20
CA TYR A 269 -10.00 30.30 -11.53
C TYR A 269 -11.13 29.77 -12.42
N GLY A 270 -11.51 30.50 -13.47
CA GLY A 270 -12.55 30.08 -14.41
C GLY A 270 -12.09 28.95 -15.32
N GLU A 271 -10.93 29.10 -15.95
CA GLU A 271 -10.36 28.09 -16.86
C GLU A 271 -9.65 26.95 -16.10
N GLU A 272 -8.90 27.27 -15.05
CA GLU A 272 -8.04 26.31 -14.35
C GLU A 272 -8.79 25.48 -13.30
N LEU A 273 -9.79 26.07 -12.64
CA LEU A 273 -10.55 25.43 -11.56
C LEU A 273 -12.06 25.29 -11.84
N HIS A 274 -12.49 25.63 -13.05
CA HIS A 274 -13.88 25.51 -13.55
C HIS A 274 -14.92 26.27 -12.73
N ILE A 275 -14.53 27.37 -12.08
CA ILE A 275 -15.45 28.25 -11.38
C ILE A 275 -16.09 29.18 -12.41
N GLY A 276 -17.28 28.82 -12.92
CA GLY A 276 -17.99 29.52 -14.00
C GLY A 276 -18.53 30.92 -13.66
N VAL A 277 -18.12 31.50 -12.53
CA VAL A 277 -18.54 32.82 -12.01
C VAL A 277 -17.31 33.65 -11.63
N SER A 278 -17.47 34.97 -11.50
CA SER A 278 -16.35 35.86 -11.17
C SER A 278 -15.75 35.55 -9.79
N VAL A 279 -14.45 35.23 -9.77
CA VAL A 279 -13.66 35.07 -8.55
C VAL A 279 -12.80 36.32 -8.33
N LYS A 280 -12.86 36.89 -7.12
CA LYS A 280 -11.94 37.95 -6.72
C LYS A 280 -10.61 37.33 -6.29
N ALA A 281 -9.72 37.17 -7.27
CA ALA A 281 -8.36 36.69 -7.06
C ALA A 281 -7.52 37.76 -6.34
N LEU A 282 -6.84 37.37 -5.26
CA LEU A 282 -5.91 38.23 -4.51
C LEU A 282 -4.51 37.62 -4.49
N ASP A 283 -3.51 38.48 -4.42
CA ASP A 283 -2.10 38.07 -4.35
C ASP A 283 -1.80 37.27 -3.09
N CYS A 284 -0.80 36.39 -3.16
CA CYS A 284 -0.26 35.70 -1.98
C CYS A 284 0.17 36.74 -0.92
N GLY A 285 -0.31 36.58 0.31
CA GLY A 285 -0.09 37.53 1.41
C GLY A 285 -1.13 38.63 1.56
N ALA A 286 -2.09 38.75 0.63
CA ALA A 286 -3.25 39.61 0.82
C ALA A 286 -4.20 39.01 1.88
N CYS A 287 -4.55 39.81 2.87
CA CYS A 287 -5.42 39.39 3.97
C CYS A 287 -6.40 40.51 4.32
N THR A 288 -7.67 40.30 3.99
CA THR A 288 -8.76 41.22 4.33
C THR A 288 -9.77 40.50 5.22
N VAL A 289 -10.54 41.25 6.01
CA VAL A 289 -11.56 40.65 6.89
C VAL A 289 -12.50 39.72 6.12
N ASP A 290 -12.97 40.15 4.95
CA ASP A 290 -13.94 39.41 4.14
C ASP A 290 -13.37 38.13 3.48
N THR A 291 -12.05 37.94 3.51
CA THR A 291 -11.37 36.79 2.88
C THR A 291 -10.94 35.77 3.91
N VAL A 292 -10.19 36.19 4.93
CA VAL A 292 -9.51 35.31 5.88
C VAL A 292 -10.26 35.16 7.21
N CYS A 293 -11.25 35.98 7.50
CA CYS A 293 -12.02 35.97 8.75
C CYS A 293 -13.51 35.76 8.50
N PHE A 294 -14.24 35.30 9.52
CA PHE A 294 -15.69 35.36 9.51
C PHE A 294 -16.14 36.80 9.81
N ALA A 295 -16.46 37.54 8.74
CA ALA A 295 -16.67 38.99 8.78
C ALA A 295 -17.71 39.43 9.83
N ALA A 296 -18.83 38.71 9.95
CA ALA A 296 -19.92 39.05 10.88
C ALA A 296 -19.51 39.06 12.37
N ARG A 297 -18.36 38.45 12.70
CA ARG A 297 -17.84 38.33 14.06
C ARG A 297 -16.42 38.88 14.21
N THR A 298 -15.95 39.65 13.23
CA THR A 298 -14.60 40.24 13.22
C THR A 298 -14.71 41.75 13.43
N SER A 299 -13.95 42.31 14.37
CA SER A 299 -13.91 43.77 14.61
C SER A 299 -12.84 44.47 13.79
N SER A 300 -11.70 43.83 13.57
CA SER A 300 -10.56 44.37 12.82
C SER A 300 -9.60 43.23 12.42
N ILE A 301 -8.62 43.55 11.59
CA ILE A 301 -7.51 42.65 11.25
C ILE A 301 -6.19 43.30 11.68
N SER A 302 -5.26 42.50 12.22
CA SER A 302 -3.93 42.95 12.65
C SER A 302 -2.89 41.96 12.16
N GLY A 303 -2.00 42.37 11.24
CA GLY A 303 -0.95 41.47 10.74
C GLY A 303 -1.48 40.18 10.09
N CYS A 304 -2.63 40.26 9.40
CA CYS A 304 -3.40 39.13 8.85
C CYS A 304 -4.12 38.24 9.87
N GLU A 305 -4.05 38.55 11.16
CA GLU A 305 -4.80 37.85 12.20
C GLU A 305 -6.14 38.54 12.47
N CYS A 306 -7.19 37.75 12.65
CA CYS A 306 -8.54 38.25 12.90
C CYS A 306 -8.69 38.67 14.37
N VAL A 307 -9.10 39.90 14.60
CA VAL A 307 -9.49 40.36 15.94
C VAL A 307 -11.01 40.23 16.07
N CYS A 308 -11.46 39.40 17.00
CA CYS A 308 -12.87 39.03 17.10
C CYS A 308 -13.71 40.08 17.83
N ALA A 309 -14.91 40.32 17.29
CA ALA A 309 -15.98 41.03 17.98
C ALA A 309 -16.68 40.09 18.99
N ALA A 310 -17.60 40.65 19.79
CA ALA A 310 -18.34 39.86 20.77
C ALA A 310 -19.08 38.66 20.13
N GLY A 311 -18.85 37.47 20.69
CA GLY A 311 -19.41 36.20 20.20
C GLY A 311 -18.66 35.60 19.00
N GLY A 312 -17.51 36.15 18.61
CA GLY A 312 -16.56 35.49 17.70
C GLY A 312 -15.55 34.63 18.47
N HIS A 313 -15.19 33.49 17.89
CA HIS A 313 -14.34 32.49 18.54
C HIS A 313 -13.22 31.96 17.64
N GLY A 314 -12.04 31.74 18.24
CA GLY A 314 -10.86 31.20 17.54
C GLY A 314 -10.23 32.17 16.55
N ASP A 315 -9.21 31.70 15.83
CA ASP A 315 -8.32 32.53 15.00
C ASP A 315 -9.02 33.17 13.79
N THR A 316 -10.17 32.65 13.39
CA THR A 316 -10.99 33.16 12.28
C THR A 316 -12.32 33.75 12.74
N CYS A 317 -12.51 33.93 14.05
CA CYS A 317 -13.69 34.54 14.66
C CYS A 317 -15.02 33.84 14.33
N LEU A 318 -15.05 32.51 14.36
CA LEU A 318 -16.23 31.70 14.07
C LEU A 318 -17.43 32.01 15.01
N PRO A 319 -18.67 31.77 14.56
CA PRO A 319 -19.90 32.10 15.31
C PRO A 319 -20.20 31.18 16.49
N ALA A 320 -19.45 30.09 16.65
CA ALA A 320 -19.55 29.15 17.75
C ALA A 320 -18.17 28.81 18.30
N ALA A 321 -18.09 28.53 19.61
CA ALA A 321 -16.83 28.27 20.29
C ALA A 321 -16.05 27.08 19.68
N VAL A 322 -14.80 27.33 19.31
CA VAL A 322 -13.85 26.28 18.93
C VAL A 322 -13.49 25.48 20.19
N PRO A 323 -13.62 24.14 20.19
CA PRO A 323 -13.22 23.33 21.34
C PRO A 323 -11.74 23.52 21.70
N GLU A 324 -11.45 23.72 22.99
CA GLU A 324 -10.07 23.78 23.48
C GLU A 324 -9.36 22.42 23.30
N GLY A 325 -8.10 22.43 22.89
CA GLY A 325 -7.31 21.21 22.65
C GLY A 325 -7.46 20.60 21.25
N LEU A 326 -8.08 21.32 20.31
CA LEU A 326 -7.95 21.08 18.86
C LEU A 326 -6.72 21.85 18.33
N GLY A 327 -5.88 21.18 17.56
CA GLY A 327 -4.61 21.73 17.07
C GLY A 327 -3.59 20.64 16.77
N PRO A 328 -2.50 20.96 16.05
CA PRO A 328 -1.47 19.99 15.70
C PRO A 328 -0.69 19.59 16.95
N LEU A 329 -1.14 18.53 17.62
CA LEU A 329 -0.25 17.61 18.28
C LEU A 329 0.16 16.59 17.21
N PRO A 330 1.40 16.08 17.22
CA PRO A 330 1.74 15.00 16.31
C PRO A 330 0.66 13.93 16.48
N LEU A 331 0.12 13.41 15.35
CA LEU A 331 -0.33 12.02 15.33
C LEU A 331 0.66 11.27 16.20
N PRO A 332 0.23 10.54 17.25
CA PRO A 332 1.17 9.90 18.18
C PRO A 332 2.29 9.36 17.33
N ASP A 333 3.50 9.88 17.57
CA ASP A 333 4.68 9.48 16.82
C ASP A 333 4.54 7.99 16.62
N ALA A 334 4.65 7.56 15.36
CA ALA A 334 4.71 6.16 14.96
C ALA A 334 5.99 5.52 15.54
N ASN A 335 6.01 5.49 16.86
CA ASN A 335 6.82 4.75 17.79
C ASN A 335 6.05 3.49 18.24
N ASP A 336 4.87 3.21 17.67
CA ASP A 336 4.47 1.81 17.46
C ASP A 336 5.36 1.29 16.31
N THR A 337 6.65 1.14 16.63
CA THR A 337 7.69 0.56 15.78
C THR A 337 7.47 -0.93 15.56
N GLU A 338 6.55 -1.55 16.30
CA GLU A 338 6.18 -2.93 16.11
C GLU A 338 5.07 -3.05 15.08
N VAL A 339 5.42 -3.64 13.94
CA VAL A 339 4.44 -4.33 13.10
C VAL A 339 3.82 -5.43 13.96
N ARG A 340 2.63 -5.17 14.52
CA ARG A 340 1.95 -6.14 15.37
C ARG A 340 1.54 -7.35 14.54
N CYS A 341 2.06 -8.51 14.91
CA CYS A 341 1.80 -9.74 14.21
C CYS A 341 0.41 -10.31 14.55
N VAL A 342 -0.32 -10.71 13.52
CA VAL A 342 -1.52 -11.54 13.67
C VAL A 342 -1.06 -12.98 13.87
N HIS A 343 -1.45 -13.59 14.98
CA HIS A 343 -1.07 -14.95 15.34
C HIS A 343 -2.23 -15.92 15.21
N GLY A 344 -2.03 -17.01 14.48
CA GLY A 344 -3.01 -18.11 14.42
C GLY A 344 -4.28 -17.78 13.63
N GLY A 345 -5.15 -18.79 13.48
CA GLY A 345 -6.49 -18.62 12.93
C GLY A 345 -6.58 -18.74 11.41
N SER A 346 -7.76 -18.44 10.88
CA SER A 346 -8.09 -18.57 9.47
C SER A 346 -8.61 -17.23 8.92
N ILE A 347 -8.07 -16.77 7.80
CA ILE A 347 -8.41 -15.48 7.18
C ILE A 347 -8.74 -15.69 5.70
N SER A 348 -9.82 -15.10 5.19
CA SER A 348 -10.17 -15.18 3.77
C SER A 348 -9.72 -13.97 2.95
N SER A 349 -9.35 -12.87 3.59
CA SER A 349 -8.90 -11.65 2.94
C SER A 349 -8.00 -10.85 3.89
N VAL A 350 -6.96 -10.22 3.35
CA VAL A 350 -6.19 -9.21 4.08
C VAL A 350 -6.83 -7.87 3.74
N ASP A 351 -7.41 -7.19 4.73
CA ASP A 351 -7.95 -5.86 4.47
C ASP A 351 -6.83 -4.82 4.43
N ASP A 352 -7.19 -3.67 3.89
CA ASP A 352 -6.35 -2.49 3.81
C ASP A 352 -5.66 -2.14 5.14
N PRO A 353 -4.35 -1.81 5.11
CA PRO A 353 -3.60 -1.44 6.31
C PRO A 353 -4.14 -0.11 6.89
N ASP A 354 -4.16 0.01 8.21
CA ASP A 354 -4.57 1.26 8.87
C ASP A 354 -3.63 2.42 8.45
N PRO A 355 -4.11 3.66 8.37
CA PRO A 355 -3.26 4.84 8.14
C PRO A 355 -2.07 4.89 9.10
N GLY A 356 -0.86 5.03 8.55
CA GLY A 356 0.40 5.06 9.31
C GLY A 356 1.01 3.67 9.61
N VAL A 357 0.35 2.58 9.23
CA VAL A 357 0.91 1.22 9.35
C VAL A 357 2.08 1.06 8.38
N ARG A 358 3.26 0.78 8.97
CA ARG A 358 4.54 0.67 8.25
C ARG A 358 4.84 -0.75 7.78
N GLY A 359 3.87 -1.66 7.87
CA GLY A 359 4.10 -3.06 7.59
C GLY A 359 2.96 -3.99 7.99
N LEU A 360 2.99 -5.23 7.53
CA LEU A 360 2.06 -6.28 7.93
C LEU A 360 2.85 -7.46 8.50
N CYS A 361 2.35 -8.11 9.55
CA CYS A 361 2.95 -9.34 10.05
C CYS A 361 1.88 -10.40 10.33
N PHE A 362 2.08 -11.59 9.78
CA PHE A 362 1.23 -12.76 9.99
C PHE A 362 2.11 -13.94 10.41
N VAL A 363 1.69 -14.63 11.46
CA VAL A 363 2.42 -15.76 12.04
C VAL A 363 1.45 -16.91 12.28
N ASN A 364 1.70 -18.06 11.66
CA ASN A 364 0.89 -19.28 11.81
C ASN A 364 -0.59 -19.08 11.41
N VAL A 365 -0.84 -18.30 10.36
CA VAL A 365 -2.19 -17.99 9.85
C VAL A 365 -2.52 -18.85 8.64
N THR A 366 -3.74 -19.38 8.57
CA THR A 366 -4.26 -20.10 7.40
C THR A 366 -5.11 -19.16 6.53
N PHE A 367 -4.68 -18.93 5.30
CA PHE A 367 -5.44 -18.13 4.33
C PHE A 367 -6.33 -19.03 3.47
N THR A 368 -7.64 -18.83 3.51
CA THR A 368 -8.62 -19.68 2.80
C THR A 368 -8.94 -19.20 1.38
N ALA A 369 -8.37 -18.10 0.94
CA ALA A 369 -8.45 -17.59 -0.43
C ALA A 369 -7.12 -16.96 -0.85
N ALA A 370 -6.93 -16.76 -2.15
CA ALA A 370 -5.75 -16.09 -2.68
C ALA A 370 -5.70 -14.63 -2.20
N ILE A 371 -4.53 -14.19 -1.74
CA ILE A 371 -4.32 -12.87 -1.16
C ILE A 371 -3.59 -11.97 -2.14
N VAL A 372 -4.08 -10.75 -2.31
CA VAL A 372 -3.41 -9.71 -3.09
C VAL A 372 -2.98 -8.60 -2.13
N LEU A 373 -1.67 -8.40 -1.99
CA LEU A 373 -1.06 -7.30 -1.26
C LEU A 373 -0.64 -6.23 -2.26
N ASP A 374 -1.50 -5.23 -2.46
CA ASP A 374 -1.19 -4.10 -3.33
C ASP A 374 -0.53 -2.97 -2.50
N LEU A 375 0.76 -2.72 -2.77
CA LEU A 375 1.55 -1.77 -2.01
C LEU A 375 1.17 -0.31 -2.28
N SER A 376 0.31 -0.02 -3.26
CA SER A 376 -0.22 1.33 -3.49
C SER A 376 -1.15 1.81 -2.37
N TYR A 377 -1.64 0.86 -1.58
CA TYR A 377 -2.50 1.07 -0.43
C TYR A 377 -1.76 1.50 0.84
N PHE A 378 -0.43 1.48 0.89
CA PHE A 378 0.31 1.87 2.11
C PHE A 378 0.74 3.34 2.03
N ASP A 379 0.48 4.13 3.08
CA ASP A 379 0.91 5.53 3.15
C ASP A 379 2.32 5.65 3.75
N ALA A 380 3.33 5.31 2.95
CA ALA A 380 4.74 5.36 3.35
C ALA A 380 5.63 6.12 2.34
N PRO A 381 5.34 7.41 2.05
CA PRO A 381 6.25 8.22 1.24
C PRO A 381 7.62 8.31 1.95
N GLN A 382 8.68 7.87 1.25
CA GLN A 382 10.07 7.87 1.73
C GLN A 382 10.42 6.90 2.88
N GLN A 383 9.54 5.97 3.26
CA GLN A 383 9.78 4.99 4.33
C GLN A 383 9.73 3.54 3.83
N THR A 384 10.44 2.63 4.50
CA THR A 384 10.48 1.20 4.18
C THR A 384 9.23 0.50 4.72
N LEU A 385 8.50 -0.20 3.86
CA LEU A 385 7.36 -1.04 4.23
C LEU A 385 7.81 -2.45 4.64
N ASN A 386 7.48 -2.93 5.84
CA ASN A 386 7.89 -4.26 6.33
C ASN A 386 6.74 -5.27 6.30
N ILE A 387 6.78 -6.26 5.40
CA ILE A 387 5.75 -7.30 5.29
C ILE A 387 6.36 -8.64 5.69
N THR A 388 5.74 -9.36 6.62
CA THR A 388 6.22 -10.66 7.13
C THR A 388 5.08 -11.67 7.14
N LEU A 389 5.29 -12.82 6.50
CA LEU A 389 4.43 -13.99 6.54
C LEU A 389 5.29 -15.17 7.02
N LEU A 390 5.05 -15.62 8.25
CA LEU A 390 5.84 -16.65 8.91
C LEU A 390 4.94 -17.86 9.21
N GLN A 391 5.33 -19.06 8.76
CA GLN A 391 4.57 -20.29 9.02
C GLN A 391 3.10 -20.22 8.56
N CYS A 392 2.81 -19.45 7.51
CA CYS A 392 1.45 -19.30 6.99
C CYS A 392 1.10 -20.42 6.01
N VAL A 393 -0.18 -20.75 5.91
CA VAL A 393 -0.73 -21.61 4.85
C VAL A 393 -1.46 -20.71 3.86
N LEU A 394 -1.07 -20.72 2.59
CA LEU A 394 -1.52 -19.78 1.56
C LEU A 394 -2.25 -20.54 0.44
N MET A 395 -3.43 -20.06 0.06
CA MET A 395 -4.09 -20.53 -1.17
C MET A 395 -3.48 -19.91 -2.43
N GLY A 396 -2.81 -18.76 -2.31
CA GLY A 396 -2.15 -17.98 -3.36
C GLY A 396 -1.73 -16.62 -2.80
N LEU A 397 -0.67 -16.02 -3.34
CA LEU A 397 -0.16 -14.73 -2.86
C LEU A 397 0.34 -13.88 -4.03
N SER A 398 -0.22 -12.70 -4.22
CA SER A 398 0.22 -11.69 -5.20
C SER A 398 0.69 -10.44 -4.47
N ILE A 399 1.93 -10.01 -4.72
CA ILE A 399 2.52 -8.80 -4.14
C ILE A 399 2.73 -7.79 -5.26
N ARG A 400 1.98 -6.69 -5.23
CA ARG A 400 2.00 -5.65 -6.27
C ARG A 400 2.77 -4.42 -5.82
N GLY A 401 3.92 -4.18 -6.44
CA GLY A 401 4.78 -3.03 -6.23
C GLY A 401 4.13 -1.71 -6.66
N SER A 402 4.38 -0.66 -5.88
CA SER A 402 3.88 0.71 -6.12
C SER A 402 5.00 1.73 -6.42
N GLY A 403 6.24 1.26 -6.56
CA GLY A 403 7.45 2.08 -6.59
C GLY A 403 7.99 2.49 -5.21
N ALA A 404 7.31 2.10 -4.11
CA ALA A 404 7.78 2.32 -2.74
C ALA A 404 8.91 1.35 -2.35
N ARG A 405 9.71 1.72 -1.34
CA ARG A 405 10.72 0.84 -0.75
C ARG A 405 10.04 -0.18 0.18
N VAL A 406 10.31 -1.47 -0.02
CA VAL A 406 9.66 -2.54 0.76
C VAL A 406 10.64 -3.65 1.16
N HIS A 407 10.46 -4.18 2.37
CA HIS A 407 11.04 -5.42 2.86
C HIS A 407 9.92 -6.47 3.02
N VAL A 408 9.86 -7.45 2.12
CA VAL A 408 8.94 -8.57 2.17
C VAL A 408 9.70 -9.81 2.63
N SER A 409 9.12 -10.55 3.59
CA SER A 409 9.67 -11.80 4.10
C SER A 409 8.55 -12.85 4.17
N VAL A 410 8.65 -13.90 3.34
CA VAL A 410 7.78 -15.07 3.34
C VAL A 410 8.62 -16.26 3.78
N VAL A 411 8.44 -16.75 5.00
CA VAL A 411 9.35 -17.73 5.60
C VAL A 411 8.58 -18.91 6.20
N PHE A 412 9.10 -20.12 5.98
CA PHE A 412 8.52 -21.38 6.49
C PHE A 412 7.02 -21.56 6.18
N SER A 413 6.54 -20.95 5.10
CA SER A 413 5.13 -20.97 4.72
C SER A 413 4.84 -22.07 3.70
N MET A 414 3.58 -22.50 3.58
CA MET A 414 3.13 -23.49 2.62
C MET A 414 2.11 -22.87 1.65
N LEU A 415 2.20 -23.22 0.37
CA LEU A 415 1.28 -22.79 -0.67
C LEU A 415 0.89 -24.03 -1.49
N ASP A 416 -0.39 -24.41 -1.44
CA ASP A 416 -0.83 -25.75 -1.90
C ASP A 416 -1.71 -25.73 -3.17
N SER A 417 -2.20 -24.56 -3.61
CA SER A 417 -3.19 -24.49 -4.70
C SER A 417 -3.02 -23.38 -5.73
N GLY A 418 -2.36 -22.28 -5.39
CA GLY A 418 -2.23 -21.09 -6.23
C GLY A 418 -0.81 -20.87 -6.72
N ASP A 419 -0.48 -19.64 -7.03
CA ASP A 419 0.86 -19.16 -7.38
C ASP A 419 1.34 -18.08 -6.41
N LEU A 420 2.66 -17.89 -6.38
CA LEU A 420 3.31 -16.75 -5.75
C LEU A 420 3.69 -15.74 -6.84
N GLU A 421 2.97 -14.63 -6.92
CA GLU A 421 3.17 -13.57 -7.92
C GLU A 421 3.86 -12.35 -7.28
N PHE A 422 4.95 -11.89 -7.89
CA PHE A 422 5.49 -10.55 -7.71
C PHE A 422 5.19 -9.72 -8.95
N ARG A 423 4.60 -8.54 -8.80
CA ARG A 423 4.18 -7.72 -9.93
C ARG A 423 4.48 -6.24 -9.75
N GLY A 424 4.93 -5.57 -10.79
CA GLY A 424 5.14 -4.12 -10.80
C GLY A 424 6.49 -3.67 -10.24
N ASP A 425 6.57 -2.39 -9.87
CA ASP A 425 7.83 -1.72 -9.58
C ASP A 425 8.12 -1.69 -8.06
N PHE A 426 9.34 -2.06 -7.68
CA PHE A 426 9.84 -2.00 -6.31
C PHE A 426 10.90 -0.91 -6.20
N GLY A 427 10.70 0.04 -5.26
CA GLY A 427 11.59 1.19 -5.09
C GLY A 427 13.01 0.81 -4.68
N ALA A 428 13.95 1.75 -4.82
CA ALA A 428 15.35 1.49 -4.48
C ALA A 428 15.56 1.04 -3.02
N SER A 429 16.49 0.10 -2.82
CA SER A 429 16.78 -0.57 -1.55
C SER A 429 15.64 -1.45 -1.01
N SER A 430 14.87 -2.08 -1.90
CA SER A 430 13.85 -3.07 -1.50
C SER A 430 14.46 -4.46 -1.27
N GLN A 431 13.89 -5.24 -0.36
CA GLN A 431 14.31 -6.60 -0.06
C GLN A 431 13.10 -7.53 -0.14
N LEU A 432 13.14 -8.52 -1.02
CA LEU A 432 12.09 -9.54 -1.16
C LEU A 432 12.73 -10.89 -0.82
N LEU A 433 12.22 -11.57 0.19
CA LEU A 433 12.75 -12.85 0.68
C LEU A 433 11.64 -13.89 0.71
N VAL A 434 11.89 -15.04 0.09
CA VAL A 434 11.10 -16.26 0.22
C VAL A 434 12.03 -17.37 0.68
N ALA A 435 11.84 -17.88 1.89
CA ALA A 435 12.79 -18.83 2.47
C ALA A 435 12.14 -20.02 3.19
N GLY A 436 12.74 -21.20 3.04
CA GLY A 436 12.32 -22.43 3.73
C GLY A 436 10.85 -22.81 3.52
N SER A 437 10.24 -22.35 2.43
CA SER A 437 8.81 -22.49 2.15
C SER A 437 8.54 -23.62 1.16
N GLY A 438 7.37 -24.25 1.29
CA GLY A 438 6.87 -25.24 0.32
C GLY A 438 5.86 -24.59 -0.61
N ILE A 439 6.15 -24.55 -1.90
CA ILE A 439 5.31 -23.91 -2.92
C ILE A 439 4.98 -24.96 -3.96
N THR A 440 3.78 -25.51 -3.88
CA THR A 440 3.30 -26.57 -4.77
C THR A 440 2.06 -26.07 -5.51
N THR A 441 2.08 -26.18 -6.84
CA THR A 441 0.97 -25.72 -7.67
C THR A 441 0.69 -26.65 -8.84
N ASN A 442 -0.58 -26.66 -9.28
CA ASN A 442 -1.02 -27.30 -10.52
C ASN A 442 -1.06 -26.32 -11.70
N LEU A 443 -0.67 -25.05 -11.49
CA LEU A 443 -0.54 -24.04 -12.53
C LEU A 443 0.77 -24.23 -13.32
N SER A 444 0.86 -23.57 -14.48
CA SER A 444 2.04 -23.64 -15.32
C SER A 444 3.33 -23.20 -14.60
N TYR A 445 3.25 -22.29 -13.63
CA TYR A 445 4.38 -21.78 -12.86
C TYR A 445 4.06 -21.71 -11.36
N ALA A 446 5.05 -21.98 -10.49
CA ALA A 446 4.91 -21.87 -9.04
C ALA A 446 5.18 -20.45 -8.52
N ILE A 447 6.23 -19.79 -9.04
CA ILE A 447 6.55 -18.39 -8.75
C ILE A 447 6.59 -17.62 -10.08
N GLN A 448 5.89 -16.49 -10.15
CA GLN A 448 5.89 -15.61 -11.31
C GLN A 448 6.30 -14.19 -10.93
N CYS A 449 7.14 -13.57 -11.76
CA CYS A 449 7.55 -12.17 -11.61
C CYS A 449 7.11 -11.35 -12.83
N LEU A 450 5.89 -10.79 -12.81
CA LEU A 450 5.24 -10.14 -13.95
C LEU A 450 5.50 -8.62 -13.99
N ILE A 451 6.07 -8.11 -15.09
CA ILE A 451 6.43 -6.67 -15.22
C ILE A 451 7.27 -6.25 -14.00
N PHE A 452 8.32 -7.01 -13.73
CA PHE A 452 9.06 -6.94 -12.48
C PHE A 452 10.29 -6.05 -12.62
N CYS A 453 10.28 -4.90 -11.93
CA CYS A 453 11.41 -3.98 -11.89
C CYS A 453 11.93 -3.81 -10.46
N LEU A 454 13.21 -4.14 -10.25
CA LEU A 454 13.92 -3.84 -9.01
C LEU A 454 14.66 -2.51 -9.17
N GLY A 455 14.34 -1.53 -8.32
CA GLY A 455 15.14 -0.32 -8.19
C GLY A 455 16.56 -0.63 -7.69
N ALA A 456 17.49 0.31 -7.86
CA ALA A 456 18.88 0.14 -7.45
C ALA A 456 19.03 -0.33 -5.99
N ASN A 457 20.05 -1.15 -5.72
CA ASN A 457 20.35 -1.80 -4.44
C ASN A 457 19.20 -2.66 -3.88
N SER A 458 18.31 -3.18 -4.72
CA SER A 458 17.20 -4.04 -4.27
C SER A 458 17.48 -5.52 -4.57
N THR A 459 16.96 -6.43 -3.75
CA THR A 459 17.20 -7.86 -3.89
C THR A 459 15.93 -8.70 -3.85
N LEU A 460 15.83 -9.72 -4.71
CA LEU A 460 14.90 -10.85 -4.56
C LEU A 460 15.70 -12.10 -4.20
N GLN A 461 15.36 -12.78 -3.11
CA GLN A 461 16.06 -13.95 -2.59
C GLN A 461 15.08 -15.11 -2.43
N LEU A 462 15.35 -16.22 -3.12
CA LEU A 462 14.66 -17.49 -2.98
C LEU A 462 15.63 -18.47 -2.31
N LEU A 463 15.45 -18.75 -1.02
CA LEU A 463 16.42 -19.51 -0.22
C LEU A 463 15.85 -20.80 0.36
N GLY A 464 16.38 -21.96 -0.02
CA GLY A 464 16.05 -23.23 0.66
C GLY A 464 14.58 -23.66 0.52
N ASN A 465 13.89 -23.28 -0.56
CA ASN A 465 12.48 -23.61 -0.78
C ASN A 465 12.32 -24.95 -1.50
N LEU A 466 11.17 -25.59 -1.30
CA LEU A 466 10.67 -26.66 -2.18
C LEU A 466 9.68 -26.03 -3.16
N ILE A 467 9.99 -26.03 -4.45
CA ILE A 467 9.19 -25.39 -5.50
C ILE A 467 8.76 -26.46 -6.50
N GLU A 468 7.45 -26.73 -6.55
CA GLU A 468 6.84 -27.73 -7.41
C GLU A 468 5.82 -27.06 -8.34
N GLY A 469 6.12 -27.04 -9.63
CA GLY A 469 5.26 -26.47 -10.66
C GLY A 469 4.88 -27.49 -11.73
N LYS A 470 3.97 -27.13 -12.63
CA LYS A 470 3.60 -27.99 -13.76
C LYS A 470 4.60 -27.90 -14.92
N ASN A 471 4.90 -26.68 -15.38
CA ASN A 471 5.82 -26.46 -16.50
C ASN A 471 7.10 -25.77 -16.02
N TYR A 472 6.98 -24.76 -15.14
CA TYR A 472 8.09 -23.95 -14.65
C TYR A 472 8.07 -23.84 -13.11
N ALA A 473 9.24 -23.82 -12.47
CA ALA A 473 9.31 -23.50 -11.05
C ALA A 473 9.29 -21.98 -10.83
N VAL A 474 10.15 -21.23 -11.53
CA VAL A 474 10.19 -19.77 -11.48
C VAL A 474 10.13 -19.19 -12.89
N TYR A 475 9.27 -18.19 -13.11
CA TYR A 475 9.04 -17.60 -14.42
C TYR A 475 9.14 -16.07 -14.42
N PHE A 476 9.99 -15.54 -15.31
CA PHE A 476 10.23 -14.13 -15.56
C PHE A 476 9.91 -13.78 -17.04
N PRO A 477 8.73 -13.23 -17.34
CA PRO A 477 8.44 -12.67 -18.67
C PRO A 477 9.43 -11.57 -19.07
N ILE A 478 9.75 -10.66 -18.15
CA ILE A 478 10.74 -9.60 -18.36
C ILE A 478 11.53 -9.44 -17.06
N GLY A 479 12.80 -9.84 -17.05
CA GLY A 479 13.70 -9.69 -15.92
C GLY A 479 14.69 -8.55 -16.13
N VAL A 480 14.42 -7.38 -15.54
CA VAL A 480 15.36 -6.23 -15.56
C VAL A 480 15.99 -6.05 -14.18
N VAL A 481 17.31 -6.19 -14.11
CA VAL A 481 18.11 -5.96 -12.90
C VAL A 481 19.08 -4.82 -13.15
N ASP A 482 18.83 -3.68 -12.50
CA ASP A 482 19.63 -2.45 -12.64
C ASP A 482 20.24 -2.06 -11.28
N GLY A 483 21.49 -2.47 -11.04
CA GLY A 483 22.21 -2.20 -9.78
C GLY A 483 21.65 -2.88 -8.53
N GLY A 484 20.88 -3.96 -8.67
CA GLY A 484 20.35 -4.81 -7.59
C GLY A 484 20.64 -6.30 -7.85
N GLY A 485 19.88 -7.24 -7.28
CA GLY A 485 20.10 -8.65 -7.62
C GLY A 485 18.98 -9.63 -7.34
N ILE A 486 19.01 -10.76 -8.03
CA ILE A 486 18.13 -11.89 -7.83
C ILE A 486 19.00 -13.09 -7.43
N VAL A 487 18.73 -13.69 -6.28
CA VAL A 487 19.47 -14.84 -5.73
C VAL A 487 18.52 -16.01 -5.60
N VAL A 488 18.87 -17.14 -6.21
CA VAL A 488 18.14 -18.40 -6.09
C VAL A 488 19.13 -19.41 -5.51
N LYS A 489 19.02 -19.71 -4.21
CA LYS A 489 20.02 -20.53 -3.51
C LYS A 489 19.42 -21.65 -2.68
N GLY A 490 19.97 -22.85 -2.79
CA GLY A 490 19.60 -23.98 -1.92
C GLY A 490 18.20 -24.56 -2.18
N ASN A 491 17.52 -24.18 -3.26
CA ASN A 491 16.14 -24.62 -3.53
C ASN A 491 16.12 -26.00 -4.18
N THR A 492 15.02 -26.71 -3.99
CA THR A 492 14.66 -27.92 -4.76
C THR A 492 13.53 -27.57 -5.71
N MET A 493 13.77 -27.68 -7.03
CA MET A 493 12.82 -27.35 -8.09
C MET A 493 12.51 -28.60 -8.91
N ARG A 494 11.24 -29.02 -8.97
CA ARG A 494 10.82 -30.23 -9.70
C ARG A 494 9.37 -30.14 -10.17
N GLY A 495 8.96 -31.06 -11.04
CA GLY A 495 7.57 -31.18 -11.45
C GLY A 495 6.67 -31.65 -10.31
N VAL A 496 5.42 -31.18 -10.30
CA VAL A 496 4.40 -31.57 -9.32
C VAL A 496 3.97 -33.04 -9.48
N GLU A 497 4.00 -33.57 -10.71
CA GLU A 497 3.75 -34.99 -10.97
C GLU A 497 5.04 -35.80 -10.84
N GLU A 498 4.97 -36.87 -10.05
CA GLU A 498 6.11 -37.76 -9.84
C GLU A 498 6.57 -38.38 -11.16
N GLY A 499 7.84 -38.18 -11.50
CA GLY A 499 8.44 -38.68 -12.73
C GLY A 499 8.25 -37.78 -13.96
N VAL A 500 7.50 -36.67 -13.86
CA VAL A 500 7.36 -35.68 -14.93
C VAL A 500 8.29 -34.49 -14.64
N PRO A 501 9.36 -34.28 -15.43
CA PRO A 501 10.25 -33.13 -15.24
C PRO A 501 9.56 -31.81 -15.64
N LEU A 502 10.03 -30.70 -15.07
CA LEU A 502 9.63 -29.37 -15.54
C LEU A 502 10.09 -29.14 -16.99
N GLU A 503 9.44 -28.27 -17.75
CA GLU A 503 10.00 -27.75 -19.01
C GLU A 503 11.24 -26.89 -18.70
N SER A 504 11.16 -26.04 -17.67
CA SER A 504 12.35 -25.37 -17.15
C SER A 504 12.28 -25.11 -15.64
N ALA A 505 13.38 -25.21 -14.91
CA ALA A 505 13.38 -24.85 -13.50
C ALA A 505 13.27 -23.32 -13.32
N VAL A 506 14.02 -22.55 -14.10
CA VAL A 506 13.91 -21.08 -14.16
C VAL A 506 13.84 -20.63 -15.61
N LEU A 507 12.75 -19.97 -15.99
CA LEU A 507 12.55 -19.43 -17.33
C LEU A 507 12.61 -17.90 -17.32
N PHE A 508 13.46 -17.33 -18.17
CA PHE A 508 13.45 -15.94 -18.58
C PHE A 508 12.97 -15.85 -20.03
N GLU A 509 11.91 -15.09 -20.30
CA GLU A 509 11.59 -14.72 -21.68
C GLU A 509 12.60 -13.69 -22.17
N SER A 510 12.74 -12.54 -21.50
CA SER A 510 13.84 -11.60 -21.76
C SER A 510 14.56 -11.22 -20.47
N ALA A 511 15.89 -11.08 -20.55
CA ALA A 511 16.75 -10.75 -19.41
C ALA A 511 17.68 -9.59 -19.71
N VAL A 512 17.65 -8.55 -18.87
CA VAL A 512 18.55 -7.39 -18.95
C VAL A 512 19.20 -7.17 -17.60
N VAL A 513 20.50 -7.40 -17.50
CA VAL A 513 21.28 -7.23 -16.25
C VAL A 513 22.35 -6.18 -16.47
N LYS A 514 22.25 -5.05 -15.77
CA LYS A 514 23.14 -3.89 -16.01
C LYS A 514 23.54 -3.16 -14.74
N ASN A 515 24.55 -2.30 -14.88
CA ASN A 515 25.03 -1.37 -13.84
C ASN A 515 25.40 -2.07 -12.52
N GLY A 516 26.14 -3.18 -12.59
CA GLY A 516 26.50 -3.98 -11.43
C GLY A 516 25.36 -4.86 -10.88
N GLY A 517 24.23 -4.95 -11.59
CA GLY A 517 23.16 -5.87 -11.26
C GLY A 517 23.59 -7.34 -11.38
N TYR A 518 22.96 -8.25 -10.64
CA TYR A 518 23.33 -9.66 -10.67
C TYR A 518 22.16 -10.65 -10.61
N PHE A 519 22.32 -11.79 -11.26
CA PHE A 519 21.48 -12.98 -11.10
C PHE A 519 22.38 -14.16 -10.72
N ASP A 520 22.16 -14.73 -9.53
CA ASP A 520 22.99 -15.80 -8.97
C ASP A 520 22.13 -17.00 -8.60
N VAL A 521 22.42 -18.14 -9.23
CA VAL A 521 21.76 -19.43 -8.99
C VAL A 521 22.79 -20.37 -8.39
N GLU A 522 22.70 -20.62 -7.09
CA GLU A 522 23.74 -21.34 -6.35
C GLU A 522 23.18 -22.55 -5.58
N ASN A 523 23.84 -23.69 -5.64
CA ASN A 523 23.53 -24.84 -4.77
C ASN A 523 22.06 -25.31 -4.84
N ASN A 524 21.43 -25.25 -6.02
CA ASN A 524 20.05 -25.72 -6.21
C ASN A 524 20.03 -27.16 -6.72
N THR A 525 18.97 -27.89 -6.38
CA THR A 525 18.65 -29.19 -6.99
C THR A 525 17.49 -29.00 -7.97
N MET A 526 17.71 -29.32 -9.23
CA MET A 526 16.77 -29.07 -10.33
C MET A 526 16.47 -30.36 -11.10
N ASN A 527 15.19 -30.62 -11.37
CA ASN A 527 14.73 -31.69 -12.25
C ASN A 527 13.82 -31.10 -13.34
N ALA A 528 14.37 -30.91 -14.53
CA ALA A 528 13.71 -30.23 -15.65
C ALA A 528 14.35 -30.62 -16.99
N VAL A 529 13.69 -30.30 -18.12
CA VAL A 529 14.30 -30.34 -19.45
C VAL A 529 15.42 -29.29 -19.52
N ASN A 530 15.14 -28.05 -19.11
CA ASN A 530 16.15 -27.00 -19.00
C ASN A 530 16.30 -26.52 -17.55
N GLY A 531 17.52 -26.45 -17.02
CA GLY A 531 17.76 -25.88 -15.69
C GLY A 531 17.37 -24.40 -15.67
N ILE A 532 18.09 -23.59 -16.45
CA ILE A 532 17.83 -22.17 -16.64
C ILE A 532 17.71 -21.91 -18.14
N CYS A 533 16.53 -21.44 -18.57
CA CYS A 533 16.26 -21.15 -19.97
C CYS A 533 16.10 -19.64 -20.19
N PHE A 534 16.83 -19.10 -21.16
CA PHE A 534 16.68 -17.75 -21.68
C PHE A 534 16.08 -17.82 -23.10
N TYR A 535 14.80 -17.53 -23.23
CA TYR A 535 14.05 -17.82 -24.45
C TYR A 535 14.24 -16.76 -25.56
N GLU A 536 14.20 -15.48 -25.22
CA GLU A 536 14.44 -14.35 -26.14
C GLU A 536 15.80 -13.68 -25.84
N ASP A 537 15.87 -12.35 -26.00
CA ASP A 537 17.10 -11.58 -25.92
C ASP A 537 17.61 -11.47 -24.48
N THR A 538 18.91 -11.76 -24.32
CA THR A 538 19.67 -11.59 -23.07
C THR A 538 20.76 -10.56 -23.24
N VAL A 539 20.72 -9.49 -22.43
CA VAL A 539 21.73 -8.44 -22.44
C VAL A 539 22.31 -8.27 -21.04
N VAL A 540 23.62 -8.42 -20.93
CA VAL A 540 24.35 -8.13 -19.69
C VAL A 540 25.38 -7.05 -19.98
N SER A 541 25.27 -5.92 -19.32
CA SER A 541 26.15 -4.77 -19.60
C SER A 541 26.64 -4.08 -18.34
N SER A 542 27.62 -3.19 -18.47
CA SER A 542 28.01 -2.25 -17.40
C SER A 542 28.28 -2.95 -16.06
N ALA A 543 29.18 -3.94 -16.06
CA ALA A 543 29.55 -4.78 -14.92
C ALA A 543 28.44 -5.70 -14.34
N GLY A 544 27.39 -6.00 -15.09
CA GLY A 544 26.38 -6.99 -14.69
C GLY A 544 26.94 -8.42 -14.55
N LEU A 545 26.32 -9.25 -13.72
CA LEU A 545 26.75 -10.64 -13.46
C LEU A 545 25.59 -11.64 -13.64
N LEU A 546 25.81 -12.68 -14.45
CA LEU A 546 25.00 -13.90 -14.46
C LEU A 546 25.82 -15.07 -13.92
N ARG A 547 25.33 -15.80 -12.92
CA ARG A 547 26.06 -16.90 -12.32
C ARG A 547 25.17 -18.11 -12.05
N VAL A 548 25.69 -19.28 -12.41
CA VAL A 548 25.07 -20.59 -12.14
C VAL A 548 26.14 -21.48 -11.55
N ALA A 549 26.05 -21.79 -10.26
CA ALA A 549 27.12 -22.45 -9.56
C ALA A 549 26.67 -23.54 -8.59
N ASP A 550 27.50 -24.57 -8.47
CA ASP A 550 27.36 -25.65 -7.49
C ASP A 550 25.97 -26.33 -7.49
N CYS A 551 25.24 -26.24 -8.60
CA CYS A 551 23.90 -26.81 -8.72
C CYS A 551 23.97 -28.29 -9.12
N ASN A 552 22.98 -29.06 -8.68
CA ASN A 552 22.74 -30.42 -9.14
C ASN A 552 21.54 -30.44 -10.08
N PHE A 553 21.76 -30.75 -11.35
CA PHE A 553 20.74 -30.74 -12.39
C PHE A 553 20.56 -32.13 -13.02
N ALA A 554 19.32 -32.60 -13.01
CA ALA A 554 18.89 -33.80 -13.71
C ALA A 554 18.00 -33.39 -14.89
N GLY A 555 18.49 -33.69 -16.10
CA GLY A 555 17.76 -33.52 -17.36
C GLY A 555 16.67 -34.55 -17.56
N SER A 556 15.83 -34.33 -18.58
CA SER A 556 14.86 -35.33 -19.01
C SER A 556 15.53 -36.45 -19.79
N THR A 557 15.30 -37.70 -19.41
CA THR A 557 15.75 -38.86 -20.20
C THR A 557 14.91 -39.10 -21.45
N GLU A 558 13.79 -38.40 -21.62
CA GLU A 558 12.87 -38.54 -22.75
C GLU A 558 13.13 -37.52 -23.87
N VAL A 559 13.85 -36.43 -23.58
CA VAL A 559 14.11 -35.31 -24.51
C VAL A 559 15.62 -35.14 -24.66
N PHE A 560 16.12 -35.27 -25.90
CA PHE A 560 17.57 -35.26 -26.19
C PHE A 560 18.22 -33.86 -26.14
N GLU A 561 17.42 -32.79 -26.08
CA GLU A 561 17.89 -31.39 -26.02
C GLU A 561 17.71 -30.79 -24.61
N SER A 562 18.17 -31.50 -23.58
CA SER A 562 18.12 -31.01 -22.18
C SER A 562 19.43 -30.29 -21.82
N ALA A 563 19.37 -29.14 -21.14
CA ALA A 563 20.56 -28.36 -20.75
C ALA A 563 20.47 -27.76 -19.35
N LEU A 564 21.60 -27.64 -18.65
CA LEU A 564 21.64 -26.85 -17.40
C LEU A 564 21.37 -25.36 -17.70
N VAL A 565 22.02 -24.80 -18.72
CA VAL A 565 21.76 -23.44 -19.21
C VAL A 565 21.45 -23.51 -20.70
N SER A 566 20.31 -22.95 -21.12
CA SER A 566 19.94 -22.82 -22.52
C SER A 566 19.69 -21.36 -22.91
N PHE A 567 20.15 -20.98 -24.10
CA PHE A 567 19.83 -19.70 -24.76
C PHE A 567 19.12 -19.98 -26.08
N GLU A 568 17.94 -19.41 -26.27
CA GLU A 568 17.14 -19.55 -27.50
C GLU A 568 17.00 -18.25 -28.30
N GLY A 569 17.56 -17.13 -27.82
CA GLY A 569 17.56 -15.83 -28.48
C GLY A 569 18.93 -15.16 -28.64
N TRP A 570 18.95 -13.85 -28.92
CA TRP A 570 20.19 -13.08 -29.08
C TRP A 570 20.86 -12.81 -27.73
N VAL A 571 22.18 -12.93 -27.66
CA VAL A 571 22.92 -12.74 -26.41
C VAL A 571 24.05 -11.74 -26.59
N ALA A 572 24.11 -10.75 -25.70
CA ALA A 572 25.20 -9.79 -25.65
C ALA A 572 25.72 -9.55 -24.23
N PHE A 573 27.03 -9.68 -24.07
CA PHE A 573 27.76 -9.25 -22.87
C PHE A 573 28.68 -8.09 -23.24
N GLU A 574 28.56 -6.97 -22.54
CA GLU A 574 29.38 -5.79 -22.81
C GLU A 574 29.76 -4.98 -21.56
N GLY A 575 30.72 -4.05 -21.72
CA GLY A 575 31.02 -3.06 -20.69
C GLY A 575 31.40 -3.62 -19.32
N GLY A 576 32.17 -4.71 -19.27
CA GLY A 576 32.62 -5.31 -18.01
C GLY A 576 31.73 -6.43 -17.46
N ALA A 577 30.72 -6.85 -18.22
CA ALA A 577 29.78 -7.89 -17.84
C ALA A 577 30.45 -9.25 -17.61
N GLN A 578 29.92 -10.04 -16.68
CA GLN A 578 30.40 -11.40 -16.42
C GLN A 578 29.29 -12.44 -16.51
N TRP A 579 29.63 -13.61 -17.07
CA TRP A 579 28.81 -14.81 -17.01
C TRP A 579 29.64 -15.99 -16.56
N ARG A 580 29.19 -16.71 -15.54
CA ARG A 580 29.92 -17.82 -14.92
C ARG A 580 29.02 -19.04 -14.74
N VAL A 581 29.40 -20.16 -15.32
CA VAL A 581 28.80 -21.49 -15.06
C VAL A 581 29.88 -22.37 -14.46
N GLU A 582 29.82 -22.60 -13.15
CA GLU A 582 30.94 -23.18 -12.40
C GLU A 582 30.54 -24.23 -11.36
N GLY A 583 31.31 -25.32 -11.25
CA GLY A 583 31.12 -26.28 -10.15
C GLY A 583 29.83 -27.12 -10.21
N ASN A 584 29.07 -27.07 -11.30
CA ASN A 584 27.77 -27.75 -11.39
C ASN A 584 27.92 -29.25 -11.65
N SER A 585 26.99 -30.05 -11.13
CA SER A 585 26.83 -31.48 -11.41
C SER A 585 25.61 -31.69 -12.29
N VAL A 586 25.81 -32.22 -13.49
CA VAL A 586 24.77 -32.37 -14.52
C VAL A 586 24.64 -33.84 -14.93
N SER A 587 23.42 -34.37 -14.99
CA SER A 587 23.13 -35.74 -15.47
C SER A 587 22.04 -35.74 -16.52
N ALA A 588 22.14 -36.59 -17.54
CA ALA A 588 21.19 -36.72 -18.65
C ALA A 588 20.87 -35.40 -19.37
N ALA A 589 21.85 -34.49 -19.43
CA ALA A 589 21.73 -33.18 -20.08
C ALA A 589 23.10 -32.62 -20.44
N SER A 590 23.12 -31.67 -21.38
CA SER A 590 24.28 -30.82 -21.70
C SER A 590 24.48 -29.77 -20.61
N VAL A 591 25.70 -29.25 -20.46
CA VAL A 591 25.95 -28.10 -19.56
C VAL A 591 25.43 -26.80 -20.19
N LEU A 592 25.58 -26.67 -21.51
CA LEU A 592 25.21 -25.46 -22.24
C LEU A 592 24.60 -25.82 -23.60
N ILE A 593 23.46 -25.21 -23.93
CA ILE A 593 22.91 -25.18 -25.30
C ILE A 593 22.69 -23.72 -25.72
N ILE A 594 23.16 -23.36 -26.92
CA ILE A 594 22.83 -22.10 -27.59
C ILE A 594 22.10 -22.47 -28.89
N SER A 595 20.78 -22.36 -28.84
CA SER A 595 19.88 -22.81 -29.90
C SER A 595 19.89 -21.86 -31.10
N HIS A 596 19.61 -22.44 -32.27
CA HIS A 596 19.42 -21.77 -33.57
C HIS A 596 20.64 -21.01 -34.14
N SER A 597 21.10 -21.48 -35.30
CA SER A 597 22.21 -20.88 -36.07
C SER A 597 21.94 -19.49 -36.67
N GLN A 598 20.85 -18.82 -36.30
CA GLN A 598 20.50 -17.47 -36.77
C GLN A 598 20.79 -16.38 -35.73
N TYR A 599 20.86 -16.73 -34.45
CA TYR A 599 21.11 -15.78 -33.36
C TYR A 599 22.61 -15.67 -33.07
N LYS A 600 23.04 -14.46 -32.68
CA LYS A 600 24.45 -14.15 -32.40
C LYS A 600 24.70 -14.15 -30.91
N PHE A 601 25.86 -14.67 -30.51
CA PHE A 601 26.38 -14.59 -29.16
C PHE A 601 27.59 -13.65 -29.18
N GLN A 602 27.45 -12.44 -28.63
CA GLN A 602 28.47 -11.39 -28.74
C GLN A 602 29.06 -11.01 -27.38
N LEU A 603 30.38 -10.99 -27.30
CA LEU A 603 31.14 -10.48 -26.15
C LEU A 603 31.94 -9.27 -26.61
N SER A 604 31.81 -8.13 -25.92
CA SER A 604 32.57 -6.93 -26.29
C SER A 604 32.95 -6.07 -25.09
N GLY A 605 33.91 -5.16 -25.29
CA GLY A 605 34.32 -4.20 -24.26
C GLY A 605 35.29 -4.75 -23.22
N ARG A 606 35.88 -3.84 -22.45
CA ARG A 606 36.94 -4.15 -21.49
C ARG A 606 36.38 -4.69 -20.18
N GLY A 607 36.97 -5.78 -19.70
CA GLY A 607 36.59 -6.45 -18.44
C GLY A 607 35.40 -7.39 -18.59
N THR A 608 34.89 -7.58 -19.81
CA THR A 608 33.82 -8.53 -20.08
C THR A 608 34.38 -9.95 -20.12
N THR A 609 33.86 -10.86 -19.28
CA THR A 609 34.43 -12.20 -19.08
C THR A 609 33.34 -13.26 -18.97
N VAL A 610 33.41 -14.30 -19.82
CA VAL A 610 32.58 -15.50 -19.72
C VAL A 610 33.43 -16.69 -19.24
N VAL A 611 32.92 -17.48 -18.30
CA VAL A 611 33.61 -18.63 -17.71
C VAL A 611 32.71 -19.86 -17.70
N LEU A 612 33.18 -20.96 -18.29
CA LEU A 612 32.64 -22.32 -18.09
C LEU A 612 33.72 -23.21 -17.49
N ALA A 613 33.66 -23.46 -16.19
CA ALA A 613 34.74 -24.16 -15.49
C ALA A 613 34.26 -25.11 -14.40
N HIS A 614 35.01 -26.18 -14.15
CA HIS A 614 34.76 -27.09 -13.01
C HIS A 614 33.37 -27.75 -13.00
N ASN A 615 32.68 -27.80 -14.14
CA ASN A 615 31.41 -28.51 -14.25
C ASN A 615 31.66 -30.00 -14.48
N ARG A 616 30.79 -30.84 -13.93
CA ARG A 616 30.84 -32.29 -14.05
C ARG A 616 29.57 -32.81 -14.69
N GLN A 617 29.68 -33.31 -15.91
CA GLN A 617 28.66 -34.12 -16.55
C GLN A 617 28.85 -35.58 -16.11
N VAL A 618 27.88 -36.13 -15.39
CA VAL A 618 27.95 -37.44 -14.71
C VAL A 618 27.98 -38.59 -15.72
N ASP A 619 27.24 -38.44 -16.81
CA ASP A 619 27.18 -39.36 -17.95
C ASP A 619 27.74 -38.70 -19.22
N ASP A 620 27.93 -39.51 -20.27
CA ASP A 620 28.41 -39.08 -21.60
C ASP A 620 27.31 -39.22 -22.68
N VAL A 621 26.05 -39.28 -22.26
CA VAL A 621 24.88 -39.49 -23.15
C VAL A 621 24.61 -38.25 -24.01
N CYS A 622 24.78 -37.06 -23.44
CA CYS A 622 24.64 -35.78 -24.12
C CYS A 622 26.02 -35.15 -24.38
N PRO A 623 26.19 -34.35 -25.44
CA PRO A 623 27.40 -33.55 -25.60
C PRO A 623 27.58 -32.59 -24.41
N PHE A 624 28.82 -32.17 -24.16
CA PHE A 624 29.09 -31.24 -23.06
C PHE A 624 28.44 -29.86 -23.31
N ALA A 625 28.55 -29.35 -24.54
CA ALA A 625 27.94 -28.11 -24.98
C ALA A 625 27.51 -28.20 -26.44
N GLU A 626 26.43 -27.52 -26.81
CA GLU A 626 25.98 -27.37 -28.20
C GLU A 626 25.88 -25.88 -28.56
N MET A 627 26.70 -25.44 -29.52
CA MET A 627 26.63 -24.08 -30.06
C MET A 627 27.19 -24.04 -31.48
N ALA A 628 26.82 -23.03 -32.26
CA ALA A 628 27.41 -22.76 -33.58
C ALA A 628 28.63 -21.83 -33.46
N PRO A 629 29.87 -22.32 -33.66
CA PRO A 629 31.07 -21.50 -33.47
C PRO A 629 31.10 -20.25 -34.35
N SER A 630 30.54 -20.32 -35.57
CA SER A 630 30.46 -19.19 -36.50
C SER A 630 29.61 -18.00 -36.01
N ASN A 631 28.80 -18.20 -34.97
CA ASN A 631 27.85 -17.20 -34.46
C ASN A 631 28.30 -16.58 -33.14
N THR A 632 29.41 -17.07 -32.60
CA THR A 632 30.03 -16.56 -31.38
C THR A 632 31.10 -15.55 -31.77
N ILE A 633 30.93 -14.30 -31.36
CA ILE A 633 31.83 -13.18 -31.66
C ILE A 633 32.44 -12.70 -30.35
N VAL A 634 33.76 -12.80 -30.23
CA VAL A 634 34.51 -12.34 -29.05
C VAL A 634 35.39 -11.16 -29.47
N ASP A 635 34.89 -9.94 -29.27
CA ASP A 635 35.59 -8.71 -29.61
C ASP A 635 36.63 -8.37 -28.53
N SER A 636 37.91 -8.35 -28.91
CA SER A 636 39.00 -7.95 -28.00
C SER A 636 38.73 -6.54 -27.43
N PRO A 637 38.87 -6.33 -26.10
CA PRO A 637 39.55 -7.16 -25.12
C PRO A 637 38.63 -8.03 -24.23
N ALA A 638 37.45 -8.42 -24.69
CA ALA A 638 36.60 -9.39 -23.98
C ALA A 638 37.22 -10.79 -23.97
N GLN A 639 36.86 -11.61 -22.99
CA GLN A 639 37.40 -12.96 -22.82
C GLN A 639 36.30 -14.01 -22.64
N PHE A 640 36.49 -15.18 -23.26
CA PHE A 640 35.69 -16.37 -23.02
C PHE A 640 36.65 -17.49 -22.59
N LEU A 641 36.54 -17.95 -21.35
CA LEU A 641 37.37 -18.98 -20.74
C LEU A 641 36.59 -20.28 -20.53
N VAL A 642 37.16 -21.40 -20.94
CA VAL A 642 36.60 -22.74 -20.72
C VAL A 642 37.70 -23.66 -20.22
N GLY A 643 37.49 -24.35 -19.10
CA GLY A 643 38.53 -25.24 -18.60
C GLY A 643 38.20 -26.03 -17.35
N CYS A 644 38.93 -27.13 -17.17
CA CYS A 644 38.74 -28.11 -16.09
C CYS A 644 37.28 -28.58 -15.92
N ASN A 645 36.60 -28.91 -17.03
CA ASN A 645 35.28 -29.56 -16.97
C ASN A 645 35.43 -31.06 -17.18
N LEU A 646 34.59 -31.86 -16.53
CA LEU A 646 34.62 -33.32 -16.57
C LEU A 646 33.36 -33.88 -17.24
N GLN A 647 33.52 -34.89 -18.11
CA GLN A 647 32.44 -35.65 -18.71
C GLN A 647 32.74 -37.15 -18.56
N GLY A 648 31.82 -37.90 -17.95
CA GLY A 648 32.06 -39.33 -17.65
C GLY A 648 33.24 -39.59 -16.70
N GLY A 649 33.70 -38.56 -15.97
CA GLY A 649 34.86 -38.63 -15.07
C GLY A 649 36.21 -38.25 -15.68
N GLU A 650 36.27 -37.98 -16.98
CA GLU A 650 37.48 -37.55 -17.70
C GLU A 650 37.37 -36.07 -18.12
N GLU A 651 38.51 -35.42 -18.38
CA GLU A 651 38.53 -34.02 -18.82
C GLU A 651 37.96 -33.87 -20.26
N VAL A 652 37.09 -32.88 -20.45
CA VAL A 652 36.34 -32.68 -21.71
C VAL A 652 37.28 -32.28 -22.86
N SER A 653 37.09 -32.90 -24.02
CA SER A 653 37.70 -32.47 -25.28
C SER A 653 36.87 -31.36 -25.94
N TYR A 654 37.43 -30.15 -26.03
CA TYR A 654 36.74 -28.98 -26.59
C TYR A 654 36.83 -28.84 -28.12
N ALA A 655 37.45 -29.79 -28.82
CA ALA A 655 37.68 -29.73 -30.25
C ALA A 655 36.36 -29.58 -31.05
N GLY A 656 36.19 -28.45 -31.74
CA GLY A 656 35.01 -28.15 -32.56
C GLY A 656 33.77 -27.71 -31.79
N LEU A 657 33.83 -27.60 -30.45
CA LEU A 657 32.72 -27.11 -29.62
C LEU A 657 32.67 -25.58 -29.52
N PHE A 658 33.83 -24.93 -29.51
CA PHE A 658 33.99 -23.48 -29.32
C PHE A 658 34.81 -22.86 -30.47
N PRO A 659 34.66 -21.54 -30.76
CA PRO A 659 35.48 -20.87 -31.76
C PRO A 659 36.94 -20.66 -31.28
N GLU A 660 37.85 -20.32 -32.19
CA GLU A 660 39.29 -20.23 -31.91
C GLU A 660 39.66 -19.13 -30.91
N GLU A 661 38.81 -18.12 -30.77
CA GLU A 661 38.97 -17.00 -29.84
C GLU A 661 38.75 -17.38 -28.36
N VAL A 662 38.22 -18.57 -28.06
CA VAL A 662 38.00 -19.06 -26.69
C VAL A 662 39.30 -19.53 -26.05
N LEU A 663 39.56 -19.05 -24.83
CA LEU A 663 40.74 -19.39 -24.04
C LEU A 663 40.51 -20.68 -23.27
N LEU A 664 41.34 -21.70 -23.53
CA LEU A 664 41.23 -23.01 -22.90
C LEU A 664 42.29 -23.19 -21.79
N PHE A 665 41.91 -23.83 -20.68
CA PHE A 665 42.86 -24.24 -19.63
C PHE A 665 42.52 -25.63 -19.07
N GLY A 666 43.55 -26.33 -18.56
CA GLY A 666 43.41 -27.69 -18.06
C GLY A 666 43.18 -27.79 -16.56
N CYS A 667 42.71 -28.94 -16.09
CA CYS A 667 42.64 -29.23 -14.66
C CYS A 667 44.04 -29.18 -14.00
N GLY A 668 44.12 -28.52 -12.84
CA GLY A 668 45.37 -28.36 -12.08
C GLY A 668 46.19 -27.11 -12.41
N THR A 669 45.78 -26.30 -13.39
CA THR A 669 46.34 -24.95 -13.59
C THR A 669 45.40 -23.88 -13.04
N CYS A 670 45.96 -22.90 -12.34
CA CYS A 670 45.18 -21.78 -11.83
C CYS A 670 45.02 -20.71 -12.89
N ASN A 671 43.78 -20.48 -13.32
CA ASN A 671 43.45 -19.33 -14.14
C ASN A 671 42.77 -18.27 -13.24
N ASP A 672 43.45 -17.14 -13.05
CA ASP A 672 43.01 -16.06 -12.16
C ASP A 672 41.58 -15.57 -12.51
N ASP A 673 41.29 -15.37 -13.82
CA ASP A 673 40.00 -14.86 -14.32
C ASP A 673 38.86 -15.89 -14.22
N ALA A 674 39.19 -17.19 -14.27
CA ALA A 674 38.22 -18.28 -14.07
C ALA A 674 37.98 -18.55 -12.58
N ALA A 675 39.00 -18.46 -11.73
CA ALA A 675 38.87 -18.70 -10.30
C ALA A 675 38.13 -17.55 -9.59
N CYS A 676 38.45 -16.30 -9.92
CA CYS A 676 38.05 -15.14 -9.12
C CYS A 676 37.24 -14.11 -9.89
N TYR A 677 36.25 -13.50 -9.23
CA TYR A 677 35.55 -12.33 -9.76
C TYR A 677 36.48 -11.11 -9.67
N MET A 678 37.26 -10.88 -10.73
CA MET A 678 38.37 -9.93 -10.76
C MET A 678 38.01 -8.48 -10.37
N PRO A 679 36.82 -7.93 -10.69
CA PRO A 679 36.48 -6.58 -10.22
C PRO A 679 36.47 -6.49 -8.67
N GLY A 680 36.05 -7.55 -7.98
CA GLY A 680 36.00 -7.67 -6.52
C GLY A 680 37.24 -8.27 -5.85
N THR A 681 38.21 -8.74 -6.62
CA THR A 681 39.37 -9.47 -6.11
C THR A 681 40.54 -8.54 -5.81
N GLU A 682 41.12 -8.65 -4.62
CA GLU A 682 42.33 -7.94 -4.18
C GLU A 682 43.60 -8.68 -4.62
N SER A 683 43.67 -10.00 -4.38
CA SER A 683 44.76 -10.85 -4.84
C SER A 683 44.33 -12.32 -5.02
N VAL A 684 45.04 -13.07 -5.87
CA VAL A 684 44.78 -14.49 -6.15
C VAL A 684 45.98 -15.32 -5.69
N ASP A 685 45.74 -16.33 -4.84
CA ASP A 685 46.75 -17.33 -4.51
C ASP A 685 46.76 -18.42 -5.58
N ARG A 686 47.72 -18.32 -6.49
CA ARG A 686 47.90 -19.27 -7.61
C ARG A 686 48.28 -20.70 -7.18
N GLY A 687 48.69 -20.91 -5.93
CA GLY A 687 48.98 -22.25 -5.41
C GLY A 687 47.73 -23.01 -4.98
N SER A 688 46.74 -22.30 -4.43
CA SER A 688 45.47 -22.89 -3.94
C SER A 688 44.26 -22.56 -4.83
N CYS A 689 44.43 -21.69 -5.82
CA CYS A 689 43.33 -21.05 -6.57
C CYS A 689 42.27 -20.40 -5.69
N SER A 690 42.72 -19.74 -4.62
CA SER A 690 41.83 -19.00 -3.73
C SER A 690 41.92 -17.50 -3.97
N CYS A 691 40.79 -16.83 -3.79
CA CYS A 691 40.65 -15.40 -4.00
C CYS A 691 40.61 -14.67 -2.65
N SER A 692 41.33 -13.56 -2.56
CA SER A 692 41.17 -12.59 -1.46
C SER A 692 40.38 -11.39 -1.99
N CYS A 693 39.38 -10.97 -1.21
CA CYS A 693 38.36 -10.04 -1.68
C CYS A 693 38.61 -8.64 -1.17
N LYS A 694 38.31 -7.63 -1.99
CA LYS A 694 38.31 -6.22 -1.58
C LYS A 694 37.20 -5.98 -0.55
N ASP A 695 37.35 -4.92 0.24
CA ASP A 695 36.29 -4.47 1.15
C ASP A 695 34.93 -4.32 0.43
N GLY A 696 33.89 -4.96 0.98
CA GLY A 696 32.54 -5.00 0.39
C GLY A 696 32.27 -6.15 -0.57
N TRP A 697 33.21 -7.09 -0.74
CA TRP A 697 33.07 -8.30 -1.55
C TRP A 697 33.19 -9.55 -0.67
N HIS A 698 32.44 -10.59 -0.99
CA HIS A 698 32.18 -11.72 -0.09
C HIS A 698 32.28 -13.08 -0.81
N GLY A 699 32.48 -14.14 -0.03
CA GLY A 699 32.55 -15.52 -0.52
C GLY A 699 33.88 -15.90 -1.18
N ALA A 700 34.03 -17.17 -1.53
CA ALA A 700 35.28 -17.73 -2.06
C ALA A 700 35.70 -17.17 -3.44
N SER A 701 34.72 -16.68 -4.22
CA SER A 701 34.95 -16.09 -5.55
C SER A 701 34.96 -14.56 -5.55
N CYS A 702 34.88 -13.90 -4.37
CA CYS A 702 34.83 -12.43 -4.22
C CYS A 702 33.69 -11.76 -5.00
N LEU A 703 32.47 -12.21 -4.72
CA LEU A 703 31.23 -11.74 -5.34
C LEU A 703 30.66 -10.54 -4.57
N PRO A 704 29.78 -9.72 -5.17
CA PRO A 704 29.26 -8.50 -4.54
C PRO A 704 28.18 -8.76 -3.47
N VAL A 705 28.04 -10.00 -2.95
CA VAL A 705 26.84 -10.47 -2.23
C VAL A 705 27.16 -11.05 -0.85
N GLU A 706 26.59 -10.49 0.21
CA GLU A 706 26.53 -11.09 1.55
C GLU A 706 25.21 -11.87 1.70
N VAL A 707 25.27 -13.21 1.83
CA VAL A 707 24.08 -14.08 2.01
C VAL A 707 23.96 -14.50 3.48
N PRO A 708 22.86 -14.19 4.18
CA PRO A 708 22.68 -14.58 5.58
C PRO A 708 22.34 -16.07 5.74
N ASP A 709 23.02 -16.78 6.64
CA ASP A 709 22.68 -18.13 7.06
C ASP A 709 21.67 -18.10 8.24
N THR A 710 20.44 -18.58 7.98
CA THR A 710 19.41 -19.05 8.95
C THR A 710 18.72 -18.04 9.88
N VAL A 711 17.39 -18.07 9.93
CA VAL A 711 16.51 -17.28 10.83
C VAL A 711 15.65 -18.21 11.70
N VAL A 712 15.54 -17.92 13.01
CA VAL A 712 14.60 -18.52 13.98
C VAL A 712 13.99 -17.40 14.84
N PRO A 713 12.68 -17.39 15.16
CA PRO A 713 12.13 -16.47 16.15
C PRO A 713 11.52 -17.18 17.40
N LEU A 714 11.47 -16.43 18.51
CA LEU A 714 10.72 -16.74 19.73
C LEU A 714 9.96 -15.48 20.22
N LEU A 715 8.73 -15.68 20.70
CA LEU A 715 7.86 -14.78 21.50
C LEU A 715 7.84 -15.30 22.97
N PRO A 716 7.52 -14.52 24.05
CA PRO A 716 6.12 -14.10 24.32
C PRO A 716 5.82 -12.92 25.32
N GLU A 717 4.52 -12.59 25.38
CA GLU A 717 3.60 -12.29 26.52
C GLU A 717 3.59 -11.03 27.44
N ARG A 718 2.33 -10.72 27.85
CA ARG A 718 1.71 -9.58 28.56
C ARG A 718 2.01 -9.43 30.08
N ALA A 719 1.62 -8.30 30.68
CA ALA A 719 0.90 -8.23 31.97
C ALA A 719 0.13 -6.88 32.20
N VAL A 720 -0.67 -6.82 33.27
CA VAL A 720 -1.90 -6.05 33.58
C VAL A 720 -1.71 -5.15 34.85
N ASP A 721 -2.47 -4.05 35.09
CA ASP A 721 -3.50 -3.92 36.18
C ASP A 721 -4.07 -2.50 36.55
N CYS A 722 -5.37 -2.51 36.94
CA CYS A 722 -6.19 -1.72 37.90
C CYS A 722 -6.22 -0.15 37.92
N ASP A 723 -7.31 0.59 38.27
CA ASP A 723 -8.58 0.31 38.98
C ASP A 723 -9.63 1.47 38.89
N THR A 724 -10.86 1.19 39.37
CA THR A 724 -12.01 2.06 39.77
C THR A 724 -13.32 1.95 38.95
N SER A 725 -14.44 2.08 39.68
CA SER A 725 -15.82 1.54 39.51
C SER A 725 -16.57 1.77 38.18
N CYS A 726 -15.91 1.48 37.08
CA CYS A 726 -16.47 1.25 35.77
C CYS A 726 -16.65 -0.27 35.59
N VAL A 727 -17.35 -0.71 34.55
CA VAL A 727 -17.13 -2.09 34.10
C VAL A 727 -15.74 -2.08 33.47
N VAL A 728 -14.79 -2.84 34.04
CA VAL A 728 -13.37 -2.77 33.65
C VAL A 728 -12.90 -4.12 33.10
N ASN A 729 -12.22 -4.12 31.95
CA ASN A 729 -11.49 -5.28 31.40
C ASN A 729 -12.30 -6.59 31.30
N GLN A 730 -13.62 -6.49 31.09
CA GLN A 730 -14.50 -7.66 30.91
C GLN A 730 -14.83 -7.88 29.45
N THR A 731 -15.11 -9.14 29.09
CA THR A 731 -15.73 -9.48 27.80
C THR A 731 -17.23 -9.68 27.99
N LEU A 732 -18.05 -8.90 27.28
CA LEU A 732 -19.50 -8.88 27.43
C LEU A 732 -20.15 -9.30 26.11
N THR A 733 -20.97 -10.35 26.16
CA THR A 733 -21.67 -10.92 25.00
C THR A 733 -23.17 -10.62 24.97
N ASN A 734 -23.71 -10.16 26.10
CA ASN A 734 -25.08 -9.65 26.24
C ASN A 734 -25.13 -8.72 27.46
N LEU A 735 -25.83 -7.59 27.35
CA LEU A 735 -25.95 -6.62 28.44
C LEU A 735 -27.38 -6.12 28.62
N LYS A 736 -27.82 -6.00 29.88
CA LYS A 736 -29.07 -5.33 30.24
C LYS A 736 -28.75 -4.06 31.03
N LEU A 737 -28.84 -2.91 30.37
CA LEU A 737 -28.54 -1.61 30.99
C LEU A 737 -29.64 -1.22 31.99
N ASN A 738 -29.24 -0.75 33.18
CA ASN A 738 -30.17 -0.11 34.10
C ASN A 738 -30.29 1.39 33.77
N MET A 739 -31.37 1.77 33.08
CA MET A 739 -31.63 3.15 32.65
C MET A 739 -31.99 4.12 33.78
N TRP A 740 -32.11 3.65 35.03
CA TRP A 740 -32.28 4.52 36.20
C TRP A 740 -30.97 5.12 36.72
N LYS A 741 -29.81 4.69 36.20
CA LYS A 741 -28.52 5.34 36.48
C LYS A 741 -28.27 6.43 35.45
N THR A 742 -27.82 7.60 35.89
CA THR A 742 -27.41 8.68 34.98
C THR A 742 -25.92 8.66 34.63
N HIS A 743 -25.14 7.79 35.28
CA HIS A 743 -23.70 7.65 35.05
C HIS A 743 -23.39 6.22 34.61
N HIS A 744 -22.85 6.06 33.39
CA HIS A 744 -22.41 4.80 32.82
C HIS A 744 -20.92 4.92 32.45
N CYS A 745 -20.09 3.99 32.93
CA CYS A 745 -18.67 3.98 32.68
C CYS A 745 -18.15 2.58 32.34
N TYR A 746 -17.41 2.48 31.23
CA TYR A 746 -16.76 1.26 30.73
C TYR A 746 -15.30 1.57 30.42
N VAL A 747 -14.38 0.76 30.95
CA VAL A 747 -12.93 0.95 30.77
C VAL A 747 -12.29 -0.37 30.31
N GLY A 748 -11.66 -0.42 29.15
CA GLY A 748 -10.98 -1.65 28.68
C GLY A 748 -11.93 -2.83 28.37
N VAL A 749 -13.23 -2.59 28.25
CA VAL A 749 -14.24 -3.66 28.06
C VAL A 749 -14.28 -4.12 26.61
N THR A 750 -14.34 -5.43 26.39
CA THR A 750 -14.55 -6.03 25.07
C THR A 750 -16.02 -6.45 24.89
N PHE A 751 -16.75 -5.81 23.99
CA PHE A 751 -18.10 -6.21 23.58
C PHE A 751 -17.98 -7.13 22.37
N SER A 752 -18.49 -8.37 22.48
CA SER A 752 -18.29 -9.43 21.48
C SER A 752 -19.64 -10.05 21.09
N GLY A 753 -19.94 -10.04 19.81
CA GLY A 753 -21.11 -10.72 19.26
C GLY A 753 -22.36 -9.84 19.18
N VAL A 754 -23.31 -10.27 18.36
CA VAL A 754 -24.57 -9.57 18.02
C VAL A 754 -25.47 -9.24 19.21
N GLY A 755 -25.32 -9.96 20.32
CA GLY A 755 -26.07 -9.72 21.55
C GLY A 755 -25.49 -8.58 22.40
N ALA A 756 -24.27 -8.12 22.11
CA ALA A 756 -23.55 -7.11 22.88
C ALA A 756 -23.86 -5.69 22.35
N VAL A 757 -25.14 -5.29 22.43
CA VAL A 757 -25.62 -3.97 22.02
C VAL A 757 -25.87 -3.08 23.24
N LEU A 758 -25.18 -1.93 23.32
CA LEU A 758 -25.45 -0.90 24.33
C LEU A 758 -26.36 0.16 23.74
N THR A 759 -27.64 0.15 24.12
CA THR A 759 -28.59 1.19 23.70
C THR A 759 -28.95 2.12 24.85
N PHE A 760 -28.72 3.43 24.69
CA PHE A 760 -29.06 4.45 25.68
C PHE A 760 -30.27 5.28 25.27
N PHE A 761 -31.40 5.05 25.93
CA PHE A 761 -32.61 5.85 25.72
C PHE A 761 -32.60 7.10 26.62
N LEU A 762 -32.00 8.20 26.12
CA LEU A 762 -31.85 9.45 26.88
C LEU A 762 -33.18 10.02 27.42
N ASN A 763 -34.28 9.78 26.71
CA ASN A 763 -35.64 10.20 27.13
C ASN A 763 -36.23 9.38 28.29
N SER A 764 -35.65 8.20 28.57
CA SER A 764 -36.11 7.26 29.60
C SER A 764 -35.23 7.26 30.85
N MET A 765 -34.18 8.08 30.87
CA MET A 765 -33.29 8.30 32.02
C MET A 765 -33.85 9.37 32.97
N PRO A 766 -33.44 9.39 34.26
CA PRO A 766 -33.89 10.38 35.24
C PRO A 766 -33.68 11.83 34.78
N LEU A 767 -34.78 12.51 34.42
CA LEU A 767 -34.76 13.81 33.74
C LEU A 767 -34.26 15.00 34.58
N HIS A 768 -33.96 14.79 35.87
CA HIS A 768 -33.53 15.83 36.81
C HIS A 768 -32.02 15.81 37.09
N LEU A 769 -31.25 14.89 36.51
CA LEU A 769 -29.80 14.77 36.69
C LEU A 769 -29.08 14.75 35.31
N PRO A 770 -27.85 15.27 35.21
CA PRO A 770 -27.06 15.20 33.98
C PRO A 770 -26.73 13.74 33.63
N ILE A 771 -26.78 13.42 32.34
CA ILE A 771 -26.48 12.08 31.81
C ILE A 771 -24.99 12.05 31.41
N ASN A 772 -24.23 11.11 31.93
CA ASN A 772 -22.80 10.94 31.65
C ASN A 772 -22.51 9.49 31.21
N ILE A 773 -22.05 9.33 29.97
CA ILE A 773 -21.71 8.04 29.36
C ILE A 773 -20.24 8.09 28.96
N THR A 774 -19.43 7.19 29.51
CA THR A 774 -17.98 7.14 29.29
C THR A 774 -17.55 5.74 28.81
N LEU A 775 -16.84 5.69 27.70
CA LEU A 775 -16.17 4.49 27.17
C LEU A 775 -14.70 4.84 26.96
N THR A 776 -13.80 4.14 27.65
CA THR A 776 -12.36 4.43 27.61
C THR A 776 -11.58 3.15 27.36
N GLY A 777 -10.86 3.03 26.25
CA GLY A 777 -10.10 1.79 25.96
C GLY A 777 -10.99 0.59 25.58
N CYS A 778 -12.28 0.78 25.30
CA CYS A 778 -13.19 -0.33 25.02
C CYS A 778 -13.01 -0.88 23.61
N THR A 779 -13.21 -2.19 23.44
CA THR A 779 -13.17 -2.87 22.15
C THR A 779 -14.57 -3.38 21.77
N PHE A 780 -15.04 -3.09 20.56
CA PHE A 780 -16.26 -3.69 19.99
C PHE A 780 -15.85 -4.65 18.88
N ARG A 781 -16.36 -5.87 18.89
CA ARG A 781 -16.06 -6.86 17.85
C ARG A 781 -17.23 -7.79 17.54
N GLU A 782 -17.16 -8.47 16.39
CA GLU A 782 -18.12 -9.50 15.97
C GLU A 782 -19.57 -8.98 15.91
N GLY A 783 -19.79 -7.77 15.38
CA GLY A 783 -21.13 -7.17 15.22
C GLY A 783 -21.71 -6.51 16.47
N ALA A 784 -20.90 -6.29 17.52
CA ALA A 784 -21.31 -5.51 18.69
C ALA A 784 -21.58 -4.03 18.31
N ALA A 785 -22.50 -3.37 19.02
CA ALA A 785 -22.90 -2.00 18.69
C ALA A 785 -23.14 -1.13 19.93
N VAL A 786 -23.01 0.18 19.77
CA VAL A 786 -23.45 1.19 20.74
C VAL A 786 -24.39 2.17 20.05
N GLN A 787 -25.53 2.46 20.67
CA GLN A 787 -26.64 3.24 20.12
C GLN A 787 -27.19 4.28 21.10
#